data_AF-A0A243RY37-F1
#
_entry.id   AF-A0A243RY37-F1
#
_cell.length_a   1.000
_cell.length_b   1.000
_cell.length_c   1.000
_cell.angle_alpha   90.00
_cell.angle_beta   90.00
_cell.angle_gamma   90.00
#
_symmetry.space_group_name_H-M   'P 1'
#
loop_
_entity.id
_entity.type
_entity.pdbx_description
1 polymer ?
#
loop_
_entity_poly.entity_id
_entity_poly.type
_entity_poly.pdbx_seq_one_letter_code
_entity_poly.pdbx_strand_id
1 'polypeptide(L)'
;MDWNDENLPLPDEPKWWHATIRFPGDAGATPKAATALAAALSGWRFHFLRKEGNLRLRTERPAADLLDQLVADEVAAGWVGGIYEPEIETFGGEQGMAIAHEVWCADSPAALAETGSPYARERCILLLSTMNRAAGLDPFEISDVWATFGNLRPAIDPPQVAYQASAITAMRRLVHADAAKRDTTEPGWPDRVAAFEDAGRRLARLATSGQLRRGLRAVLAHHAIFAFNRAATPVAEQAAAAWLGWNVAFGDGNPATVSSSQSAPVTLIFKRMESTITTTDPAELRNTMVDKLTGSGHLRTPEIIDAFRDVERHRFIPEVEVVAAYVDDAVSVKNDRDGEMISCISAPSIVATQLEQLGAEPGHKVLEAGAATGYNAALLGRLVAPGGRVWTVDVDTDLVNTAAKHLAAAGASNVTALLADGAAGLPAHAPFDRIQFTVGAGDIPLPVLNQLAPDGRLVIPMRIRGSISRSFAFERDGDGETWKTVSCEMATFVPLRKGVCDDVRTVVPMAGEGNVRLETYGEQLVDREAMRTVLDEPSHQVYTGVKFRQGSAWEWVYLWLACVLPNGLSRVPGRRPGFTPHFGWGSMAALDGDSLAYLTVREGEDTVSRFWEIGVIGHGPRAADLAEQVAAAIQEWDRDYGNDAPAPGFRMAMAANRDLLKAADSRFVIDKTNSRLVIDWP
;
A
#
# COMPACT_ATOMS: atom_id res chain seq x y z
N MET A 1 -6.40 25.06 -49.11
CA MET A 1 -6.39 23.73 -48.47
C MET A 1 -7.76 23.52 -47.93
N ASP A 2 -8.50 22.66 -48.61
CA ASP A 2 -9.85 22.25 -48.28
C ASP A 2 -9.70 21.17 -47.18
N TRP A 3 -10.13 21.49 -45.96
CA TRP A 3 -10.06 20.56 -44.83
C TRP A 3 -11.30 19.68 -44.89
N ASN A 4 -11.19 18.58 -45.63
CA ASN A 4 -12.22 17.56 -45.70
C ASN A 4 -12.05 16.62 -44.50
N ASP A 5 -12.74 16.93 -43.40
CA ASP A 5 -12.73 16.23 -42.11
C ASP A 5 -13.63 14.96 -42.09
N GLU A 6 -14.10 14.47 -43.25
CA GLU A 6 -15.11 13.40 -43.31
C GLU A 6 -14.55 11.96 -43.33
N ASN A 7 -13.23 11.75 -43.29
CA ASN A 7 -12.63 10.40 -43.45
C ASN A 7 -11.69 9.98 -42.31
N LEU A 8 -11.99 10.35 -41.07
CA LEU A 8 -11.41 9.61 -39.93
C LEU A 8 -12.14 8.26 -39.81
N PRO A 9 -11.44 7.12 -39.87
CA PRO A 9 -12.06 5.83 -39.63
C PRO A 9 -12.51 5.79 -38.17
N LEU A 10 -13.79 6.04 -37.93
CA LEU A 10 -14.43 5.70 -36.67
C LEU A 10 -14.40 4.18 -36.56
N PRO A 11 -13.84 3.60 -35.49
CA PRO A 11 -13.93 2.16 -35.28
C PRO A 11 -15.41 1.76 -35.27
N ASP A 12 -15.74 0.66 -35.97
CA ASP A 12 -17.07 0.04 -35.93
C ASP A 12 -17.34 -0.48 -34.52
N GLU A 13 -17.75 0.42 -33.61
CA GLU A 13 -18.29 0.01 -32.32
C GLU A 13 -19.63 -0.71 -32.55
N PRO A 14 -19.88 -1.81 -31.83
CA PRO A 14 -21.19 -2.44 -31.85
C PRO A 14 -22.23 -1.42 -31.34
N LYS A 15 -23.05 -0.92 -32.27
CA LYS A 15 -24.09 0.06 -31.97
C LYS A 15 -25.15 -0.57 -31.06
N TRP A 16 -25.03 -0.33 -29.76
CA TRP A 16 -26.06 -0.66 -28.80
C TRP A 16 -27.35 0.09 -29.12
N TRP A 17 -28.44 -0.67 -29.30
CA TRP A 17 -29.77 -0.11 -29.34
C TRP A 17 -30.25 0.17 -27.92
N HIS A 18 -30.84 1.35 -27.66
CA HIS A 18 -31.29 1.77 -26.33
C HIS A 18 -32.78 2.06 -26.30
N ALA A 19 -33.45 1.57 -25.25
CA ALA A 19 -34.80 1.99 -24.89
C ALA A 19 -34.94 2.20 -23.37
N THR A 20 -35.79 3.15 -23.00
CA THR A 20 -36.27 3.30 -21.62
C THR A 20 -37.69 2.75 -21.52
N ILE A 21 -37.87 1.71 -20.71
CA ILE A 21 -39.15 1.01 -20.49
C ILE A 21 -39.79 1.55 -19.20
N ARG A 22 -41.07 1.92 -19.31
CA ARG A 22 -41.95 2.32 -18.21
C ARG A 22 -42.84 1.15 -17.83
N PHE A 23 -43.04 0.93 -16.55
CA PHE A 23 -43.93 -0.13 -16.04
C PHE A 23 -45.17 0.48 -15.38
N PRO A 24 -46.28 -0.28 -15.27
CA PRO A 24 -47.46 0.19 -14.57
C PRO A 24 -47.17 0.46 -13.08
N GLY A 25 -47.46 1.69 -12.63
CA GLY A 25 -47.19 2.16 -11.26
C GLY A 25 -45.78 2.73 -11.07
N ASP A 26 -45.63 3.68 -10.14
CA ASP A 26 -44.38 4.43 -9.94
C ASP A 26 -43.24 3.61 -9.28
N ALA A 27 -43.48 2.33 -8.98
CA ALA A 27 -42.54 1.43 -8.29
C ALA A 27 -41.59 0.64 -9.21
N GLY A 28 -41.73 0.80 -10.53
CA GLY A 28 -40.90 0.12 -11.54
C GLY A 28 -41.30 -1.33 -11.85
N ALA A 29 -40.38 -2.11 -12.46
CA ALA A 29 -40.71 -3.43 -12.98
C ALA A 29 -41.13 -4.40 -11.87
N THR A 30 -42.36 -4.90 -11.94
CA THR A 30 -42.85 -5.97 -11.05
C THR A 30 -42.11 -7.29 -11.33
N PRO A 31 -42.05 -8.24 -10.38
CA PRO A 31 -41.45 -9.55 -10.61
C PRO A 31 -42.02 -10.26 -11.84
N LYS A 32 -43.34 -10.21 -12.04
CA LYS A 32 -44.02 -10.77 -13.21
C LYS A 32 -43.54 -10.11 -14.51
N ALA A 33 -43.44 -8.78 -14.53
CA ALA A 33 -43.03 -8.04 -15.71
C ALA A 33 -41.54 -8.25 -16.04
N ALA A 34 -40.69 -8.34 -15.02
CA ALA A 34 -39.28 -8.63 -15.18
C ALA A 34 -39.04 -10.05 -15.71
N THR A 35 -39.77 -11.06 -15.21
CA THR A 35 -39.71 -12.43 -15.73
C THR A 35 -40.18 -12.50 -17.19
N ALA A 36 -41.26 -11.81 -17.55
CA ALA A 36 -41.74 -11.75 -18.92
C ALA A 36 -40.72 -11.08 -19.86
N LEU A 37 -40.11 -9.96 -19.43
CA LEU A 37 -39.06 -9.29 -20.20
C LEU A 37 -37.80 -10.17 -20.34
N ALA A 38 -37.39 -10.85 -19.26
CA ALA A 38 -36.26 -11.78 -19.30
C ALA A 38 -36.51 -12.96 -20.25
N ALA A 39 -37.74 -13.50 -20.26
CA ALA A 39 -38.13 -14.55 -21.19
C ALA A 39 -38.14 -14.07 -22.66
N ALA A 40 -38.66 -12.87 -22.91
CA ALA A 40 -38.69 -12.28 -24.24
C ALA A 40 -37.28 -12.00 -24.79
N LEU A 41 -36.33 -11.63 -23.93
CA LEU A 41 -34.93 -11.40 -24.26
C LEU A 41 -34.06 -12.67 -24.20
N SER A 42 -34.65 -13.84 -24.03
CA SER A 42 -33.89 -15.10 -23.90
C SER A 42 -33.04 -15.35 -25.15
N GLY A 43 -31.75 -15.61 -24.95
CA GLY A 43 -30.76 -15.79 -26.02
C GLY A 43 -30.27 -14.49 -26.67
N TRP A 44 -30.70 -13.32 -26.19
CA TRP A 44 -30.17 -12.03 -26.64
C TRP A 44 -29.01 -11.61 -25.74
N ARG A 45 -28.02 -10.92 -26.32
CA ARG A 45 -27.01 -10.20 -25.56
C ARG A 45 -27.55 -8.81 -25.22
N PHE A 46 -27.74 -8.57 -23.94
CA PHE A 46 -28.34 -7.33 -23.45
C PHE A 46 -27.81 -6.95 -22.07
N HIS A 47 -27.81 -5.65 -21.77
CA HIS A 47 -27.67 -5.18 -20.40
C HIS A 47 -28.72 -4.13 -20.06
N PHE A 48 -28.99 -3.98 -18.77
CA PHE A 48 -29.96 -3.01 -18.28
C PHE A 48 -29.46 -2.27 -17.06
N LEU A 49 -30.11 -1.14 -16.77
CA LEU A 49 -29.96 -0.38 -15.54
C LEU A 49 -31.33 0.14 -15.08
N ARG A 50 -31.58 0.17 -13.78
CA ARG A 50 -32.79 0.80 -13.22
C ARG A 50 -32.48 2.22 -12.81
N LYS A 51 -33.35 3.17 -13.16
CA LYS A 51 -33.24 4.57 -12.76
C LYS A 51 -34.62 5.22 -12.74
N GLU A 52 -34.96 5.87 -11.62
CA GLU A 52 -36.21 6.64 -11.47
C GLU A 52 -37.47 5.84 -11.83
N GLY A 53 -37.59 4.61 -11.31
CA GLY A 53 -38.73 3.73 -11.58
C GLY A 53 -38.73 3.10 -12.99
N ASN A 54 -37.78 3.47 -13.86
CA ASN A 54 -37.71 2.95 -15.23
C ASN A 54 -36.58 1.94 -15.40
N LEU A 55 -36.68 1.12 -16.46
CA LEU A 55 -35.63 0.19 -16.88
C LEU A 55 -35.04 0.68 -18.20
N ARG A 56 -33.76 1.02 -18.20
CA ARG A 56 -33.01 1.39 -19.40
C ARG A 56 -32.36 0.14 -19.98
N LEU A 57 -32.90 -0.37 -21.09
CA LEU A 57 -32.49 -1.59 -21.78
C LEU A 57 -31.53 -1.26 -22.93
N ARG A 58 -30.48 -2.08 -23.08
CA ARG A 58 -29.52 -2.02 -24.18
C ARG A 58 -29.37 -3.39 -24.80
N THR A 59 -29.49 -3.47 -26.12
CA THR A 59 -29.42 -4.72 -26.89
C THR A 59 -28.55 -4.52 -28.13
N GLU A 60 -27.93 -5.58 -28.62
CA GLU A 60 -27.11 -5.52 -29.86
C GLU A 60 -27.95 -5.41 -31.15
N ARG A 61 -29.27 -5.59 -31.04
CA ARG A 61 -30.24 -5.45 -32.14
C ARG A 61 -31.48 -4.69 -31.67
N PRO A 62 -32.22 -4.02 -32.57
CA PRO A 62 -33.46 -3.33 -32.22
C PRO A 62 -34.47 -4.27 -31.55
N ALA A 63 -35.10 -3.80 -30.46
CA ALA A 63 -36.12 -4.55 -29.73
C ALA A 63 -37.51 -3.87 -29.76
N ALA A 64 -37.75 -2.95 -30.70
CA ALA A 64 -38.98 -2.17 -30.79
C ALA A 64 -40.23 -3.05 -30.84
N ASP A 65 -40.31 -3.99 -31.80
CA ASP A 65 -41.46 -4.90 -31.95
C ASP A 65 -41.69 -5.76 -30.69
N LEU A 66 -40.61 -6.19 -30.04
CA LEU A 66 -40.67 -6.95 -28.80
C LEU A 66 -41.26 -6.10 -27.67
N LEU A 67 -40.82 -4.84 -27.54
CA LEU A 67 -41.34 -3.93 -26.52
C LEU A 67 -42.78 -3.50 -26.81
N ASP A 68 -43.16 -3.34 -28.08
CA ASP A 68 -44.55 -3.06 -28.48
C ASP A 68 -45.47 -4.22 -28.09
N GLN A 69 -45.01 -5.47 -28.27
CA GLN A 69 -45.75 -6.64 -27.81
C GLN A 69 -45.90 -6.66 -26.27
N LEU A 70 -44.85 -6.33 -25.53
CA LEU A 70 -44.94 -6.23 -24.06
C LEU A 70 -45.88 -5.11 -23.58
N VAL A 71 -46.03 -4.04 -24.35
CA VAL A 71 -47.03 -3.00 -24.07
C VAL A 71 -48.44 -3.50 -24.38
N ALA A 72 -48.63 -4.18 -25.51
CA ALA A 72 -49.91 -4.78 -25.88
C ALA A 72 -50.38 -5.85 -24.86
N ASP A 73 -49.45 -6.60 -24.29
CA ASP A 73 -49.70 -7.61 -23.25
C ASP A 73 -49.85 -7.00 -21.83
N GLU A 74 -49.86 -5.66 -21.73
CA GLU A 74 -49.94 -4.89 -20.46
C GLU A 74 -48.82 -5.23 -19.46
N VAL A 75 -47.70 -5.76 -19.95
CA VAL A 75 -46.49 -6.04 -19.17
C VAL A 75 -45.71 -4.76 -18.92
N ALA A 76 -45.64 -3.88 -19.92
CA ALA A 76 -45.07 -2.54 -19.84
C ALA A 76 -46.15 -1.47 -20.08
N ALA A 77 -45.99 -0.30 -19.45
CA ALA A 77 -46.88 0.85 -19.68
C ALA A 77 -46.50 1.66 -20.93
N GLY A 78 -45.28 1.46 -21.44
CA GLY A 78 -44.78 2.13 -22.63
C GLY A 78 -43.25 2.12 -22.67
N TRP A 79 -42.67 2.49 -23.81
CA TRP A 79 -41.23 2.64 -23.94
C TRP A 79 -40.88 3.82 -24.85
N VAL A 80 -39.64 4.30 -24.75
CA VAL A 80 -39.11 5.39 -25.58
C VAL A 80 -37.69 5.02 -26.02
N GLY A 81 -37.40 5.09 -27.32
CA GLY A 81 -36.06 4.90 -27.86
C GLY A 81 -35.12 6.04 -27.47
N GLY A 82 -33.81 5.78 -27.46
CA GLY A 82 -32.81 6.80 -27.12
C GLY A 82 -31.44 6.50 -27.71
N ILE A 83 -30.52 7.44 -27.50
CA ILE A 83 -29.10 7.28 -27.84
C ILE A 83 -28.38 6.70 -26.63
N TYR A 84 -27.56 5.67 -26.85
CA TYR A 84 -26.69 5.13 -25.81
C TYR A 84 -25.36 5.88 -25.80
N GLU A 85 -25.08 6.52 -24.67
CA GLU A 85 -23.78 7.15 -24.39
C GLU A 85 -23.13 6.37 -23.24
N PRO A 86 -22.14 5.49 -23.52
CA PRO A 86 -21.47 4.72 -22.47
C PRO A 86 -20.63 5.62 -21.54
N GLU A 87 -20.59 5.30 -20.25
CA GLU A 87 -19.77 6.02 -19.26
C GLU A 87 -18.26 5.66 -19.34
N ILE A 88 -17.67 5.76 -20.54
CA ILE A 88 -16.31 5.30 -20.89
C ILE A 88 -15.27 5.75 -19.87
N GLU A 89 -15.21 7.06 -19.58
CA GLU A 89 -14.23 7.62 -18.64
C GLU A 89 -14.45 7.11 -17.20
N THR A 90 -15.69 6.83 -16.83
CA THR A 90 -16.02 6.36 -15.47
C THR A 90 -15.61 4.91 -15.26
N PHE A 91 -15.65 4.10 -16.32
CA PHE A 91 -15.15 2.73 -16.34
C PHE A 91 -13.66 2.61 -16.70
N GLY A 92 -12.94 3.73 -16.82
CA GLY A 92 -11.49 3.74 -17.00
C GLY A 92 -11.01 3.63 -18.45
N GLY A 93 -11.83 4.06 -19.41
CA GLY A 93 -11.53 4.03 -20.84
C GLY A 93 -12.24 2.90 -21.59
N GLU A 94 -12.04 2.83 -22.91
CA GLU A 94 -12.76 1.92 -23.81
C GLU A 94 -12.69 0.44 -23.37
N GLN A 95 -11.49 -0.01 -22.99
CA GLN A 95 -11.28 -1.39 -22.57
C GLN A 95 -11.97 -1.71 -21.23
N GLY A 96 -12.00 -0.75 -20.31
CA GLY A 96 -12.73 -0.88 -19.05
C GLY A 96 -14.24 -0.90 -19.26
N MET A 97 -14.74 -0.08 -20.20
CA MET A 97 -16.15 -0.07 -20.60
C MET A 97 -16.56 -1.39 -21.28
N ALA A 98 -15.71 -1.95 -22.14
CA ALA A 98 -15.95 -3.25 -22.77
C ALA A 98 -16.07 -4.38 -21.73
N ILE A 99 -15.19 -4.41 -20.72
CA ILE A 99 -15.28 -5.35 -19.60
C ILE A 99 -16.60 -5.16 -18.83
N ALA A 100 -17.00 -3.92 -18.58
CA ALA A 100 -18.27 -3.61 -17.93
C ALA A 100 -19.46 -4.17 -18.75
N HIS A 101 -19.51 -3.92 -20.07
CA HIS A 101 -20.55 -4.50 -20.93
C HIS A 101 -20.58 -6.02 -20.87
N GLU A 102 -19.42 -6.67 -20.91
CA GLU A 102 -19.34 -8.12 -20.86
C GLU A 102 -19.88 -8.71 -19.55
N VAL A 103 -19.46 -8.19 -18.39
CA VAL A 103 -19.95 -8.68 -17.10
C VAL A 103 -21.44 -8.38 -16.92
N TRP A 104 -21.93 -7.22 -17.37
CA TRP A 104 -23.35 -6.89 -17.28
C TRP A 104 -24.20 -7.72 -18.22
N CYS A 105 -23.71 -8.07 -19.41
CA CYS A 105 -24.43 -8.98 -20.30
C CYS A 105 -24.54 -10.38 -19.73
N ALA A 106 -23.46 -10.90 -19.14
CA ALA A 106 -23.46 -12.20 -18.48
C ALA A 106 -24.43 -12.21 -17.27
N ASP A 107 -24.50 -11.12 -16.51
CA ASP A 107 -25.34 -11.01 -15.31
C ASP A 107 -26.83 -10.74 -15.61
N SER A 108 -27.15 -10.10 -16.74
CA SER A 108 -28.50 -9.54 -17.00
C SER A 108 -29.65 -10.54 -17.03
N PRO A 109 -29.53 -11.74 -17.65
CA PRO A 109 -30.62 -12.70 -17.66
C PRO A 109 -31.06 -13.08 -16.23
N ALA A 110 -30.10 -13.42 -15.36
CA ALA A 110 -30.36 -13.80 -13.99
C ALA A 110 -30.80 -12.62 -13.13
N ALA A 111 -30.09 -11.48 -13.20
CA ALA A 111 -30.41 -10.30 -12.41
C ALA A 111 -31.80 -9.72 -12.72
N LEU A 112 -32.28 -9.85 -13.96
CA LEU A 112 -33.64 -9.45 -14.33
C LEU A 112 -34.68 -10.46 -13.82
N ALA A 113 -34.46 -11.75 -14.00
CA ALA A 113 -35.36 -12.80 -13.50
C ALA A 113 -35.50 -12.81 -11.97
N GLU A 114 -34.45 -12.39 -11.25
CA GLU A 114 -34.41 -12.30 -9.79
C GLU A 114 -35.11 -11.06 -9.22
N THR A 115 -35.77 -10.25 -10.04
CA THR A 115 -36.47 -9.04 -9.58
C THR A 115 -37.49 -9.36 -8.50
N GLY A 116 -37.31 -8.75 -7.32
CA GLY A 116 -38.19 -8.97 -6.16
C GLY A 116 -37.94 -10.29 -5.42
N SER A 117 -36.94 -11.07 -5.81
CA SER A 117 -36.48 -12.21 -5.01
C SER A 117 -35.79 -11.72 -3.73
N PRO A 118 -35.88 -12.48 -2.61
CA PRO A 118 -35.16 -12.14 -1.40
C PRO A 118 -33.65 -12.21 -1.63
N TYR A 119 -32.91 -11.48 -0.80
CA TYR A 119 -31.44 -11.49 -0.75
C TYR A 119 -30.70 -10.90 -1.96
N ALA A 120 -31.35 -10.03 -2.74
CA ALA A 120 -30.72 -9.36 -3.89
C ALA A 120 -29.47 -8.56 -3.48
N ARG A 121 -29.52 -7.86 -2.34
CA ARG A 121 -28.39 -7.12 -1.75
C ARG A 121 -27.20 -8.04 -1.45
N GLU A 122 -27.46 -9.18 -0.80
CA GLU A 122 -26.44 -10.16 -0.44
C GLU A 122 -25.82 -10.79 -1.69
N ARG A 123 -26.60 -11.07 -2.74
CA ARG A 123 -26.07 -11.52 -4.04
C ARG A 123 -25.13 -10.49 -4.65
N CYS A 124 -25.47 -9.20 -4.63
CA CYS A 124 -24.57 -8.15 -5.09
C CYS A 124 -23.27 -8.14 -4.30
N ILE A 125 -23.34 -8.22 -2.96
CA ILE A 125 -22.14 -8.24 -2.10
C ILE A 125 -21.24 -9.44 -2.45
N LEU A 126 -21.82 -10.63 -2.64
CA LEU A 126 -21.06 -11.83 -3.03
C LEU A 126 -20.35 -11.66 -4.38
N LEU A 127 -21.07 -11.21 -5.42
CA LEU A 127 -20.51 -11.04 -6.77
C LEU A 127 -19.43 -9.95 -6.80
N LEU A 128 -19.68 -8.80 -6.13
CA LEU A 128 -18.70 -7.72 -6.02
C LEU A 128 -17.47 -8.15 -5.21
N SER A 129 -17.65 -8.98 -4.18
CA SER A 129 -16.52 -9.51 -3.40
C SER A 129 -15.68 -10.49 -4.23
N THR A 130 -16.30 -11.32 -5.07
CA THR A 130 -15.59 -12.13 -6.07
C THR A 130 -14.78 -11.26 -7.04
N MET A 131 -15.40 -10.22 -7.62
CA MET A 131 -14.72 -9.30 -8.53
C MET A 131 -13.54 -8.58 -7.87
N ASN A 132 -13.72 -8.08 -6.64
CA ASN A 132 -12.67 -7.37 -5.92
C ASN A 132 -11.48 -8.29 -5.56
N ARG A 133 -11.75 -9.53 -5.11
CA ARG A 133 -10.70 -10.52 -4.84
C ARG A 133 -9.96 -10.93 -6.12
N ALA A 134 -10.69 -11.14 -7.21
CA ALA A 134 -10.11 -11.47 -8.50
C ALA A 134 -9.28 -10.32 -9.11
N ALA A 135 -9.57 -9.08 -8.71
CA ALA A 135 -8.75 -7.91 -9.01
C ALA A 135 -7.49 -7.80 -8.14
N GLY A 136 -7.25 -8.74 -7.22
CA GLY A 136 -6.06 -8.80 -6.38
C GLY A 136 -6.07 -7.89 -5.16
N LEU A 137 -7.22 -7.28 -4.83
CA LEU A 137 -7.33 -6.32 -3.74
C LEU A 137 -7.23 -6.99 -2.37
N ASP A 138 -6.48 -6.37 -1.45
CA ASP A 138 -6.46 -6.75 -0.03
C ASP A 138 -7.70 -6.23 0.74
N PRO A 139 -7.96 -6.68 1.99
CA PRO A 139 -9.14 -6.26 2.76
C PRO A 139 -9.29 -4.74 2.98
N PHE A 140 -8.18 -3.99 3.06
CA PHE A 140 -8.21 -2.53 3.21
C PHE A 140 -8.51 -1.86 1.88
N GLU A 141 -7.92 -2.33 0.78
CA GLU A 141 -8.26 -1.86 -0.56
C GLU A 141 -9.72 -2.14 -0.93
N ILE A 142 -10.25 -3.31 -0.53
CA ILE A 142 -11.67 -3.66 -0.64
C ILE A 142 -12.51 -2.68 0.18
N SER A 143 -12.06 -2.34 1.39
CA SER A 143 -12.74 -1.36 2.25
C SER A 143 -12.73 0.05 1.64
N ASP A 144 -11.67 0.43 0.92
CA ASP A 144 -11.61 1.67 0.15
C ASP A 144 -12.53 1.67 -1.07
N VAL A 145 -12.76 0.53 -1.72
CA VAL A 145 -13.80 0.38 -2.74
C VAL A 145 -15.18 0.65 -2.13
N TRP A 146 -15.46 0.08 -0.95
CA TRP A 146 -16.71 0.33 -0.22
C TRP A 146 -16.84 1.79 0.24
N ALA A 147 -15.76 2.43 0.70
CA ALA A 147 -15.74 3.84 1.05
C ALA A 147 -15.98 4.74 -0.17
N THR A 148 -15.32 4.47 -1.29
CA THR A 148 -15.48 5.21 -2.55
C THR A 148 -16.91 5.07 -3.08
N PHE A 149 -17.49 3.87 -2.98
CA PHE A 149 -18.90 3.63 -3.30
C PHE A 149 -19.83 4.41 -2.35
N GLY A 150 -19.54 4.42 -1.06
CA GLY A 150 -20.29 5.16 -0.03
C GLY A 150 -20.28 6.67 -0.24
N ASN A 151 -19.14 7.24 -0.67
CA ASN A 151 -19.00 8.67 -0.98
C ASN A 151 -19.90 9.11 -2.16
N LEU A 152 -20.35 8.18 -2.99
CA LEU A 152 -21.30 8.41 -4.09
C LEU A 152 -22.75 8.14 -3.67
N ARG A 153 -23.01 7.98 -2.37
CA ARG A 153 -24.34 7.75 -1.79
C ARG A 153 -24.67 8.82 -0.76
N PRO A 154 -25.96 9.02 -0.43
CA PRO A 154 -26.34 9.90 0.66
C PRO A 154 -25.67 9.46 1.96
N ALA A 155 -25.29 10.44 2.77
CA ALA A 155 -24.84 10.17 4.13
C ALA A 155 -25.95 9.45 4.92
N ILE A 156 -25.54 8.49 5.75
CA ILE A 156 -26.45 7.77 6.64
C ILE A 156 -25.98 7.90 8.08
N ASP A 157 -26.93 7.84 9.00
CA ASP A 157 -26.59 7.61 10.40
C ASP A 157 -26.06 6.18 10.56
N PRO A 158 -24.97 5.98 11.32
CA PRO A 158 -24.50 4.65 11.66
C PRO A 158 -25.63 3.79 12.26
N PRO A 159 -25.65 2.46 12.03
CA PRO A 159 -26.60 1.57 12.69
C PRO A 159 -26.56 1.78 14.20
N GLN A 160 -27.69 1.59 14.89
CA GLN A 160 -27.70 1.67 16.36
C GLN A 160 -26.64 0.73 16.96
N VAL A 161 -25.90 1.22 17.96
CA VAL A 161 -24.75 0.51 18.59
C VAL A 161 -25.09 -0.94 18.95
N ALA A 162 -26.32 -1.20 19.42
CA ALA A 162 -26.81 -2.53 19.79
C ALA A 162 -26.77 -3.57 18.65
N TYR A 163 -26.81 -3.15 17.38
CA TYR A 163 -26.85 -4.04 16.21
C TYR A 163 -25.58 -3.97 15.35
N GLN A 164 -24.67 -3.02 15.61
CA GLN A 164 -23.48 -2.78 14.78
C GLN A 164 -22.58 -4.02 14.68
N ALA A 165 -22.22 -4.63 15.80
CA ALA A 165 -21.32 -5.79 15.82
C ALA A 165 -21.89 -6.99 15.04
N SER A 166 -23.20 -7.24 15.15
CA SER A 166 -23.88 -8.32 14.42
C SER A 166 -23.94 -8.04 12.92
N ALA A 167 -24.25 -6.80 12.53
CA ALA A 167 -24.31 -6.38 11.14
C ALA A 167 -22.93 -6.43 10.46
N ILE A 168 -21.87 -5.97 11.15
CA ILE A 168 -20.49 -6.06 10.67
C ILE A 168 -20.06 -7.52 10.51
N THR A 169 -20.40 -8.38 11.48
CA THR A 169 -20.13 -9.82 11.40
C THR A 169 -20.84 -10.46 10.20
N ALA A 170 -22.10 -10.10 9.94
CA ALA A 170 -22.84 -10.59 8.79
C ALA A 170 -22.22 -10.13 7.47
N MET A 171 -21.83 -8.86 7.38
CA MET A 171 -21.14 -8.32 6.21
C MET A 171 -19.78 -9.00 5.98
N ARG A 172 -18.99 -9.22 7.04
CA ARG A 172 -17.72 -9.94 6.99
C ARG A 172 -17.91 -11.34 6.41
N ARG A 173 -18.94 -12.08 6.84
CA ARG A 173 -19.27 -13.39 6.26
C ARG A 173 -19.55 -13.32 4.77
N LEU A 174 -20.32 -12.34 4.31
CA LEU A 174 -20.63 -12.18 2.89
C LEU A 174 -19.41 -11.81 2.05
N VAL A 175 -18.56 -10.90 2.55
CA VAL A 175 -17.35 -10.46 1.83
C VAL A 175 -16.32 -11.58 1.71
N HIS A 176 -16.20 -12.45 2.71
CA HIS A 176 -15.26 -13.56 2.70
C HIS A 176 -15.82 -14.87 2.13
N ALA A 177 -17.14 -14.97 1.92
CA ALA A 177 -17.73 -16.18 1.34
C ALA A 177 -17.21 -16.44 -0.07
N ASP A 178 -16.93 -17.72 -0.35
CA ASP A 178 -16.69 -18.20 -1.71
C ASP A 178 -18.05 -18.32 -2.41
N ALA A 179 -18.33 -17.37 -3.31
CA ALA A 179 -19.59 -17.32 -4.03
C ALA A 179 -19.81 -18.57 -4.91
N ALA A 180 -18.74 -19.26 -5.35
CA ALA A 180 -18.82 -20.45 -6.18
C ALA A 180 -19.27 -21.69 -5.37
N LYS A 181 -18.99 -21.72 -4.06
CA LYS A 181 -19.39 -22.80 -3.14
C LYS A 181 -20.80 -22.64 -2.57
N ARG A 182 -21.54 -21.63 -3.03
CA ARG A 182 -22.93 -21.44 -2.60
C ARG A 182 -23.76 -22.64 -3.06
N ASP A 183 -24.33 -23.35 -2.09
CA ASP A 183 -25.28 -24.45 -2.32
C ASP A 183 -26.59 -23.88 -2.84
N THR A 184 -26.65 -23.62 -4.15
CA THR A 184 -27.88 -23.19 -4.79
C THR A 184 -28.11 -23.90 -6.11
N THR A 185 -29.33 -24.41 -6.23
CA THR A 185 -30.01 -24.81 -7.47
C THR A 185 -30.38 -23.60 -8.36
N GLU A 186 -29.80 -22.41 -8.13
CA GLU A 186 -30.07 -21.16 -8.87
C GLU A 186 -29.45 -21.26 -10.28
N PRO A 187 -30.25 -21.31 -11.36
CA PRO A 187 -29.74 -21.45 -12.72
C PRO A 187 -28.83 -20.27 -13.11
N GLY A 188 -27.65 -20.57 -13.64
CA GLY A 188 -26.70 -19.57 -14.15
C GLY A 188 -25.84 -18.88 -13.09
N TRP A 189 -25.96 -19.22 -11.79
CA TRP A 189 -25.11 -18.64 -10.74
C TRP A 189 -23.60 -18.87 -10.95
N PRO A 190 -23.12 -20.07 -11.33
CA PRO A 190 -21.69 -20.29 -11.60
C PRO A 190 -21.15 -19.39 -12.71
N ASP A 191 -21.94 -19.19 -13.78
CA ASP A 191 -21.54 -18.34 -14.91
C ASP A 191 -21.45 -16.87 -14.50
N ARG A 192 -22.35 -16.40 -13.61
CA ARG A 192 -22.27 -15.04 -13.04
C ARG A 192 -21.01 -14.87 -12.21
N VAL A 193 -20.70 -15.82 -11.34
CA VAL A 193 -19.50 -15.78 -10.51
C VAL A 193 -18.25 -15.73 -11.40
N ALA A 194 -18.16 -16.59 -12.41
CA ALA A 194 -17.05 -16.62 -13.36
C ALA A 194 -16.90 -15.30 -14.14
N ALA A 195 -18.02 -14.68 -14.55
CA ALA A 195 -17.99 -13.39 -15.25
C ALA A 195 -17.47 -12.25 -14.37
N PHE A 196 -17.89 -12.18 -13.10
CA PHE A 196 -17.38 -11.18 -12.16
C PHE A 196 -15.90 -11.42 -11.82
N GLU A 197 -15.49 -12.68 -11.73
CA GLU A 197 -14.10 -13.06 -11.50
C GLU A 197 -13.20 -12.70 -12.70
N ASP A 198 -13.64 -12.99 -13.93
CA ASP A 198 -12.91 -12.60 -15.16
C ASP A 198 -12.81 -11.08 -15.29
N ALA A 199 -13.89 -10.36 -15.02
CA ALA A 199 -13.89 -8.90 -15.04
C ALA A 199 -12.89 -8.32 -14.03
N GLY A 200 -12.83 -8.84 -12.80
CA GLY A 200 -11.85 -8.45 -11.80
C GLY A 200 -10.41 -8.65 -12.28
N ARG A 201 -10.09 -9.84 -12.79
CA ARG A 201 -8.75 -10.14 -13.34
C ARG A 201 -8.36 -9.23 -14.49
N ARG A 202 -9.28 -8.96 -15.41
CA ARG A 202 -9.00 -8.12 -16.58
C ARG A 202 -8.83 -6.66 -16.21
N LEU A 203 -9.65 -6.13 -15.29
CA LEU A 203 -9.47 -4.77 -14.77
C LEU A 203 -8.13 -4.61 -14.05
N ALA A 204 -7.70 -5.61 -13.27
CA ALA A 204 -6.38 -5.62 -12.66
C ALA A 204 -5.25 -5.58 -13.71
N ARG A 205 -5.34 -6.40 -14.78
CA ARG A 205 -4.38 -6.35 -15.89
C ARG A 205 -4.31 -4.99 -16.55
N LEU A 206 -5.46 -4.35 -16.82
CA LEU A 206 -5.51 -3.00 -17.39
C LEU A 206 -4.89 -1.95 -16.46
N ALA A 207 -5.06 -2.11 -15.15
CA ALA A 207 -4.44 -1.23 -14.17
C ALA A 207 -2.91 -1.42 -14.14
N THR A 208 -2.42 -2.66 -14.09
CA THR A 208 -0.99 -2.98 -14.09
C THR A 208 -0.30 -2.59 -15.40
N SER A 209 -0.98 -2.67 -16.54
CA SER A 209 -0.44 -2.26 -17.84
C SER A 209 -0.54 -0.74 -18.11
N GLY A 210 -1.10 0.04 -17.18
CA GLY A 210 -1.30 1.49 -17.34
C GLY A 210 -2.36 1.87 -18.38
N GLN A 211 -3.22 0.94 -18.79
CA GLN A 211 -4.26 1.16 -19.80
C GLN A 211 -5.57 1.70 -19.19
N LEU A 212 -5.75 1.58 -17.88
CA LEU A 212 -6.91 2.10 -17.16
C LEU A 212 -6.73 3.61 -16.89
N ARG A 213 -7.62 4.44 -17.45
CA ARG A 213 -7.59 5.91 -17.30
C ARG A 213 -8.04 6.42 -15.93
N ARG A 214 -8.60 5.53 -15.11
CA ARG A 214 -9.12 5.82 -13.77
C ARG A 214 -8.62 4.75 -12.81
N GLY A 215 -8.32 5.11 -11.56
CA GLY A 215 -7.81 4.14 -10.59
C GLY A 215 -8.72 2.91 -10.41
N LEU A 216 -8.12 1.73 -10.31
CA LEU A 216 -8.82 0.43 -10.23
C LEU A 216 -9.93 0.42 -9.16
N ARG A 217 -9.64 0.90 -7.95
CA ARG A 217 -10.61 0.99 -6.84
C ARG A 217 -11.82 1.86 -7.18
N ALA A 218 -11.62 2.96 -7.90
CA ALA A 218 -12.70 3.86 -8.31
C ALA A 218 -13.56 3.26 -9.44
N VAL A 219 -12.96 2.47 -10.33
CA VAL A 219 -13.67 1.69 -11.36
C VAL A 219 -14.50 0.57 -10.72
N LEU A 220 -13.93 -0.17 -9.76
CA LEU A 220 -14.64 -1.22 -9.01
C LEU A 220 -15.79 -0.65 -8.17
N ALA A 221 -15.59 0.51 -7.52
CA ALA A 221 -16.66 1.21 -6.82
C ALA A 221 -17.81 1.61 -7.76
N HIS A 222 -17.50 1.92 -9.02
CA HIS A 222 -18.53 2.19 -10.03
C HIS A 222 -19.27 0.92 -10.49
N HIS A 223 -18.59 -0.23 -10.55
CA HIS A 223 -19.25 -1.52 -10.76
C HIS A 223 -20.23 -1.84 -9.62
N ALA A 224 -19.90 -1.49 -8.37
CA ALA A 224 -20.82 -1.63 -7.25
C ALA A 224 -22.11 -0.80 -7.45
N ILE A 225 -22.00 0.43 -7.96
CA ILE A 225 -23.17 1.26 -8.29
C ILE A 225 -24.10 0.54 -9.27
N PHE A 226 -23.54 -0.02 -10.35
CA PHE A 226 -24.31 -0.70 -11.36
C PHE A 226 -24.96 -1.98 -10.83
N ALA A 227 -24.22 -2.80 -10.09
CA ALA A 227 -24.73 -4.03 -9.50
C ALA A 227 -25.93 -3.77 -8.58
N PHE A 228 -25.81 -2.83 -7.63
CA PHE A 228 -26.91 -2.51 -6.70
C PHE A 228 -28.11 -1.85 -7.39
N ASN A 229 -27.88 -0.98 -8.38
CA ASN A 229 -28.97 -0.37 -9.13
C ASN A 229 -29.75 -1.41 -9.95
N ARG A 230 -29.05 -2.38 -10.56
CA ARG A 230 -29.68 -3.48 -11.31
C ARG A 230 -30.51 -4.40 -10.42
N ALA A 231 -30.03 -4.65 -9.20
CA ALA A 231 -30.72 -5.42 -8.17
C ALA A 231 -31.91 -4.68 -7.53
N ALA A 232 -32.20 -3.44 -7.93
CA ALA A 232 -33.23 -2.59 -7.33
C ALA A 232 -33.05 -2.36 -5.82
N THR A 233 -31.81 -2.40 -5.32
CA THR A 233 -31.53 -2.16 -3.90
C THR A 233 -31.76 -0.68 -3.56
N PRO A 234 -32.56 -0.34 -2.53
CA PRO A 234 -32.80 1.05 -2.14
C PRO A 234 -31.50 1.80 -1.85
N VAL A 235 -31.44 3.09 -2.22
CA VAL A 235 -30.22 3.91 -2.06
C VAL A 235 -29.74 3.96 -0.61
N ALA A 236 -30.66 3.96 0.36
CA ALA A 236 -30.33 3.89 1.78
C ALA A 236 -29.66 2.57 2.18
N GLU A 237 -30.12 1.44 1.61
CA GLU A 237 -29.48 0.13 1.82
C GLU A 237 -28.13 0.02 1.13
N GLN A 238 -27.96 0.68 -0.03
CA GLN A 238 -26.67 0.79 -0.69
C GLN A 238 -25.65 1.54 0.20
N ALA A 239 -26.08 2.66 0.79
CA ALA A 239 -25.26 3.42 1.74
C ALA A 239 -24.95 2.60 3.01
N ALA A 240 -25.92 1.83 3.52
CA ALA A 240 -25.70 0.94 4.66
C ALA A 240 -24.72 -0.20 4.33
N ALA A 241 -24.80 -0.79 3.14
CA ALA A 241 -23.85 -1.80 2.67
C ALA A 241 -22.44 -1.21 2.50
N ALA A 242 -22.32 0.02 2.00
CA ALA A 242 -21.05 0.74 1.92
C ALA A 242 -20.43 1.00 3.29
N TRP A 243 -21.24 1.48 4.25
CA TRP A 243 -20.81 1.71 5.63
C TRP A 243 -20.37 0.41 6.30
N LEU A 244 -21.15 -0.67 6.16
CA LEU A 244 -20.81 -1.98 6.71
C LEU A 244 -19.55 -2.55 6.05
N GLY A 245 -19.43 -2.45 4.72
CA GLY A 245 -18.30 -2.93 3.95
C GLY A 245 -16.99 -2.23 4.33
N TRP A 246 -17.03 -0.92 4.56
CA TRP A 246 -15.91 -0.17 5.12
C TRP A 246 -15.57 -0.66 6.54
N ASN A 247 -16.57 -0.82 7.41
CA ASN A 247 -16.36 -1.34 8.77
C ASN A 247 -15.99 -2.84 8.83
N VAL A 248 -15.97 -3.60 7.73
CA VAL A 248 -15.50 -5.00 7.79
C VAL A 248 -14.03 -5.06 8.20
N ALA A 249 -13.19 -4.16 7.64
CA ALA A 249 -11.77 -4.05 8.01
C ALA A 249 -11.53 -3.15 9.24
N PHE A 250 -12.49 -2.28 9.60
CA PHE A 250 -12.28 -1.26 10.63
C PHE A 250 -13.18 -1.42 11.88
N GLY A 251 -14.14 -2.34 11.92
CA GLY A 251 -15.31 -2.28 12.80
C GLY A 251 -15.28 -3.06 14.12
N ASP A 252 -14.14 -3.58 14.57
CA ASP A 252 -14.08 -4.32 15.84
C ASP A 252 -14.04 -3.34 17.04
N GLY A 253 -15.23 -2.86 17.43
CA GLY A 253 -15.48 -1.89 18.50
C GLY A 253 -16.23 -2.46 19.72
N ASN A 254 -15.96 -3.69 20.14
CA ASN A 254 -16.41 -4.17 21.46
C ASN A 254 -15.26 -4.91 22.15
N PRO A 255 -14.99 -4.66 23.46
CA PRO A 255 -13.84 -5.22 24.14
C PRO A 255 -14.06 -6.71 24.26
N ALA A 256 -13.35 -7.49 23.45
CA ALA A 256 -13.15 -8.89 23.77
C ALA A 256 -12.64 -8.92 25.21
N THR A 257 -13.41 -9.58 26.08
CA THR A 257 -12.97 -9.98 27.41
C THR A 257 -11.61 -10.62 27.25
N VAL A 258 -10.58 -9.81 27.53
CA VAL A 258 -9.19 -10.22 27.51
C VAL A 258 -9.10 -11.32 28.56
N SER A 259 -8.90 -12.55 28.10
CA SER A 259 -8.33 -13.56 28.97
C SER A 259 -7.03 -12.96 29.47
N SER A 260 -7.02 -12.60 30.75
CA SER A 260 -5.87 -12.03 31.45
C SER A 260 -4.80 -13.10 31.63
N SER A 261 -4.22 -13.57 30.54
CA SER A 261 -2.84 -14.03 30.53
C SER A 261 -2.01 -12.82 30.14
N GLN A 262 -1.56 -12.08 31.16
CA GLN A 262 -0.53 -11.05 31.02
C GLN A 262 0.67 -11.68 30.30
N SER A 263 0.73 -11.48 28.99
CA SER A 263 1.96 -11.59 28.23
C SER A 263 2.63 -10.25 28.43
N ALA A 264 3.74 -10.25 29.16
CA ALA A 264 4.56 -9.06 29.29
C ALA A 264 4.88 -8.48 27.90
N PRO A 265 4.94 -7.15 27.75
CA PRO A 265 5.31 -6.54 26.48
C PRO A 265 6.66 -7.09 26.02
N VAL A 266 6.70 -7.58 24.78
CA VAL A 266 7.92 -8.07 24.15
C VAL A 266 8.77 -6.84 23.83
N THR A 267 9.56 -6.42 24.80
CA THR A 267 10.77 -5.64 24.56
C THR A 267 11.68 -6.49 23.67
N LEU A 268 12.01 -6.01 22.47
CA LEU A 268 13.08 -6.56 21.65
C LEU A 268 14.40 -6.33 22.38
N ILE A 269 14.75 -7.22 23.31
CA ILE A 269 16.03 -7.23 23.99
C ILE A 269 17.05 -7.80 22.99
N PHE A 270 17.71 -6.92 22.23
CA PHE A 270 19.09 -7.20 21.83
C PHE A 270 19.89 -7.43 23.10
N LYS A 271 20.73 -8.47 23.10
CA LYS A 271 21.54 -8.86 24.25
C LYS A 271 22.33 -7.65 24.75
N ARG A 272 21.84 -7.08 25.85
CA ARG A 272 22.34 -5.89 26.51
C ARG A 272 23.79 -6.16 26.93
N MET A 273 24.75 -5.49 26.31
CA MET A 273 25.95 -5.12 27.05
C MET A 273 25.46 -4.13 28.11
N GLU A 274 25.30 -4.61 29.34
CA GLU A 274 24.95 -3.77 30.49
C GLU A 274 26.06 -2.75 30.69
N SER A 275 25.90 -1.60 30.05
CA SER A 275 26.52 -0.37 30.52
C SER A 275 25.75 0.00 31.78
N THR A 276 26.37 -0.16 32.94
CA THR A 276 25.84 0.24 34.23
C THR A 276 25.37 1.69 34.12
N ILE A 277 24.06 1.91 34.19
CA ILE A 277 23.47 3.26 34.14
C ILE A 277 23.83 3.93 35.46
N THR A 278 24.77 4.86 35.42
CA THR A 278 25.32 5.53 36.60
C THR A 278 24.59 6.82 36.97
N THR A 279 23.63 7.28 36.14
CA THR A 279 22.96 8.57 36.30
C THR A 279 21.53 8.57 35.74
N THR A 280 20.67 9.41 36.31
CA THR A 280 19.32 9.73 35.83
C THR A 280 19.18 11.19 35.42
N ASP A 281 20.25 11.98 35.47
CA ASP A 281 20.24 13.39 35.05
C ASP A 281 20.03 13.50 33.52
N PRO A 282 18.97 14.19 33.04
CA PRO A 282 18.70 14.31 31.61
C PRO A 282 19.84 14.93 30.80
N ALA A 283 20.66 15.81 31.39
CA ALA A 283 21.77 16.45 30.69
C ALA A 283 22.95 15.49 30.49
N GLU A 284 23.34 14.74 31.54
CA GLU A 284 24.36 13.69 31.42
C GLU A 284 23.94 12.57 30.46
N LEU A 285 22.67 12.13 30.50
CA LEU A 285 22.14 11.12 29.58
C LEU A 285 22.19 11.60 28.12
N ARG A 286 21.79 12.85 27.87
CA ARG A 286 21.88 13.48 26.54
C ARG A 286 23.31 13.54 26.04
N ASN A 287 24.23 14.05 26.86
CA ASN A 287 25.64 14.15 26.48
C ASN A 287 26.26 12.78 26.22
N THR A 288 25.94 11.78 27.03
CA THR A 288 26.40 10.40 26.83
C THR A 288 25.88 9.79 25.53
N MET A 289 24.60 10.03 25.20
CA MET A 289 24.03 9.61 23.92
C MET A 289 24.76 10.28 22.75
N VAL A 290 24.99 11.59 22.82
CA VAL A 290 25.73 12.35 21.80
C VAL A 290 27.15 11.82 21.63
N ASP A 291 27.89 11.61 22.73
CA ASP A 291 29.26 11.10 22.68
C ASP A 291 29.33 9.72 22.00
N LYS A 292 28.34 8.85 22.24
CA LYS A 292 28.23 7.53 21.57
C LYS A 292 27.94 7.67 20.09
N LEU A 293 27.04 8.57 19.68
CA LEU A 293 26.74 8.83 18.27
C LEU A 293 27.95 9.44 17.54
N THR A 294 28.70 10.32 18.20
CA THR A 294 29.97 10.85 17.66
C THR A 294 31.04 9.77 17.55
N GLY A 295 31.24 8.98 18.60
CA GLY A 295 32.25 7.91 18.61
C GLY A 295 31.97 6.78 17.63
N SER A 296 30.72 6.54 17.27
CA SER A 296 30.32 5.56 16.24
C SER A 296 30.28 6.13 14.82
N GLY A 297 30.48 7.45 14.65
CA GLY A 297 30.50 8.11 13.35
C GLY A 297 29.13 8.47 12.76
N HIS A 298 28.02 8.20 13.47
CA HIS A 298 26.68 8.62 13.03
C HIS A 298 26.49 10.13 13.07
N LEU A 299 27.21 10.81 13.97
CA LEU A 299 27.12 12.24 14.18
C LEU A 299 28.51 12.88 14.09
N ARG A 300 28.73 13.76 13.12
CA ARG A 300 30.06 14.20 12.70
C ARG A 300 30.17 15.71 12.59
N THR A 301 29.10 16.36 12.14
CA THR A 301 29.06 17.80 11.88
C THR A 301 28.90 18.57 13.20
N PRO A 302 29.82 19.51 13.55
CA PRO A 302 29.81 20.22 14.83
C PRO A 302 28.47 20.90 15.15
N GLU A 303 27.85 21.54 14.17
CA GLU A 303 26.59 22.26 14.32
C GLU A 303 25.43 21.30 14.66
N ILE A 304 25.45 20.08 14.11
CA ILE A 304 24.47 19.03 14.41
C ILE A 304 24.74 18.43 15.80
N ILE A 305 26.01 18.25 16.18
CA ILE A 305 26.39 17.84 17.53
C ILE A 305 25.85 18.83 18.57
N ASP A 306 26.04 20.13 18.34
CA ASP A 306 25.56 21.17 19.24
C ASP A 306 24.03 21.18 19.31
N ALA A 307 23.34 21.03 18.18
CA ALA A 307 21.88 20.92 18.15
C ALA A 307 21.37 19.74 19.00
N PHE A 308 22.02 18.57 18.92
CA PHE A 308 21.67 17.41 19.76
C PHE A 308 21.95 17.63 21.24
N ARG A 309 23.00 18.36 21.61
CA ARG A 309 23.32 18.69 23.01
C ARG A 309 22.37 19.72 23.60
N ASP A 310 21.75 20.54 22.77
CA ASP A 310 20.85 21.62 23.18
C ASP A 310 19.37 21.18 23.19
N VAL A 311 18.91 20.41 22.19
CA VAL A 311 17.51 19.98 22.11
C VAL A 311 17.24 18.79 23.03
N GLU A 312 16.39 19.03 24.03
CA GLU A 312 16.06 18.08 25.09
C GLU A 312 15.05 17.01 24.63
N ARG A 313 15.53 15.91 24.04
CA ARG A 313 14.69 14.82 23.48
C ARG A 313 13.56 14.34 24.40
N HIS A 314 13.85 14.15 25.69
CA HIS A 314 12.87 13.71 26.70
C HIS A 314 11.65 14.65 26.85
N ARG A 315 11.77 15.94 26.49
CA ARG A 315 10.65 16.89 26.55
C ARG A 315 9.65 16.75 25.41
N PHE A 316 10.01 16.00 24.37
CA PHE A 316 9.14 15.69 23.23
C PHE A 316 8.40 14.35 23.41
N ILE A 317 8.71 13.60 24.46
CA ILE A 317 8.08 12.33 24.86
C ILE A 317 7.95 12.24 26.39
N PRO A 318 7.22 13.16 27.02
CA PRO A 318 7.17 13.29 28.48
C PRO A 318 6.56 12.07 29.21
N GLU A 319 5.83 11.22 28.51
CA GLU A 319 5.25 9.98 29.00
C GLU A 319 6.24 8.81 29.10
N VAL A 320 7.47 8.97 28.61
CA VAL A 320 8.52 7.95 28.60
C VAL A 320 9.55 8.27 29.68
N GLU A 321 10.03 7.23 30.36
CA GLU A 321 11.13 7.37 31.32
C GLU A 321 12.34 8.10 30.68
N VAL A 322 12.87 9.11 31.36
CA VAL A 322 13.95 9.96 30.82
C VAL A 322 15.13 9.15 30.31
N VAL A 323 15.50 8.08 31.03
CA VAL A 323 16.57 7.17 30.64
C VAL A 323 16.27 6.52 29.28
N ALA A 324 15.03 6.05 29.07
CA ALA A 324 14.62 5.42 27.82
C ALA A 324 14.57 6.42 26.65
N ALA A 325 14.28 7.70 26.91
CA ALA A 325 14.30 8.75 25.89
C ALA A 325 15.67 8.94 25.22
N TYR A 326 16.76 8.57 25.89
CA TYR A 326 18.14 8.70 25.40
C TYR A 326 18.81 7.35 25.07
N VAL A 327 18.03 6.25 25.07
CA VAL A 327 18.48 4.99 24.46
C VAL A 327 18.40 5.14 22.95
N ASP A 328 19.35 4.54 22.23
CA ASP A 328 19.37 4.56 20.77
C ASP A 328 18.33 3.58 20.18
N ASP A 329 17.05 3.88 20.39
CA ASP A 329 15.92 3.11 19.90
C ASP A 329 14.76 4.03 19.53
N ALA A 330 13.90 3.55 18.63
CA ALA A 330 12.67 4.25 18.30
C ALA A 330 11.65 4.10 19.43
N VAL A 331 10.87 5.14 19.68
CA VAL A 331 9.81 5.11 20.70
C VAL A 331 8.46 5.31 20.02
N SER A 332 7.55 4.34 20.21
CA SER A 332 6.20 4.42 19.65
C SER A 332 5.44 5.61 20.22
N VAL A 333 4.85 6.41 19.33
CA VAL A 333 4.05 7.60 19.67
C VAL A 333 2.58 7.34 19.40
N LYS A 334 2.27 6.56 18.36
CA LYS A 334 0.91 6.21 17.99
C LYS A 334 0.85 4.82 17.39
N ASN A 335 -0.12 4.05 17.83
CA ASN A 335 -0.42 2.72 17.29
C ASN A 335 -1.79 2.74 16.63
N ASP A 336 -2.00 1.88 15.63
CA ASP A 336 -3.32 1.62 15.09
C ASP A 336 -4.13 0.70 16.02
N ARG A 337 -5.31 0.26 15.54
CA ARG A 337 -6.25 -0.56 16.32
C ARG A 337 -5.73 -1.97 16.58
N ASP A 338 -4.83 -2.47 15.74
CA ASP A 338 -4.23 -3.80 15.86
C ASP A 338 -2.95 -3.77 16.71
N GLY A 339 -2.59 -2.58 17.20
CA GLY A 339 -1.41 -2.36 18.03
C GLY A 339 -0.12 -2.16 17.22
N GLU A 340 -0.21 -2.08 15.89
CA GLU A 340 0.96 -1.79 15.05
C GLU A 340 1.34 -0.31 15.16
N MET A 341 2.64 -0.06 15.22
CA MET A 341 3.18 1.29 15.35
C MET A 341 3.02 2.06 14.03
N ILE A 342 2.24 3.14 14.04
CA ILE A 342 1.95 4.01 12.89
C ILE A 342 2.61 5.39 12.98
N SER A 343 3.15 5.73 14.14
CA SER A 343 4.03 6.89 14.34
C SER A 343 5.01 6.61 15.47
N CYS A 344 6.24 7.06 15.32
CA CYS A 344 7.27 6.98 16.34
C CYS A 344 8.17 8.21 16.30
N ILE A 345 8.87 8.46 17.41
CA ILE A 345 10.09 9.24 17.38
C ILE A 345 11.23 8.28 16.99
N SER A 346 11.90 8.56 15.88
CA SER A 346 12.97 7.71 15.35
C SER A 346 14.14 7.59 16.34
N ALA A 347 14.90 6.49 16.23
CA ALA A 347 16.12 6.30 17.00
C ALA A 347 17.10 7.48 16.80
N PRO A 348 17.77 7.97 17.85
CA PRO A 348 18.77 9.03 17.76
C PRO A 348 19.79 8.88 16.63
N SER A 349 20.30 7.67 16.37
CA SER A 349 21.22 7.38 15.25
C SER A 349 20.58 7.65 13.89
N ILE A 350 19.33 7.23 13.68
CA ILE A 350 18.58 7.48 12.43
C ILE A 350 18.32 8.98 12.23
N VAL A 351 17.98 9.70 13.30
CA VAL A 351 17.81 11.16 13.26
C VAL A 351 19.13 11.83 12.88
N ALA A 352 20.24 11.45 13.52
CA ALA A 352 21.57 11.98 13.21
C ALA A 352 21.94 11.74 11.74
N THR A 353 21.77 10.50 11.27
CA THR A 353 22.02 10.12 9.88
C THR A 353 21.23 11.00 8.90
N GLN A 354 19.92 11.19 9.09
CA GLN A 354 19.15 12.01 8.16
C GLN A 354 19.51 13.50 8.21
N LEU A 355 19.88 14.05 9.37
CA LEU A 355 20.33 15.44 9.47
C LEU A 355 21.67 15.66 8.77
N GLU A 356 22.61 14.71 8.90
CA GLU A 356 23.86 14.69 8.16
C GLU A 356 23.63 14.58 6.65
N GLN A 357 22.68 13.74 6.23
CA GLN A 357 22.27 13.62 4.82
C GLN A 357 21.66 14.92 4.28
N LEU A 358 20.84 15.60 5.09
CA LEU A 358 20.10 16.78 4.67
C LEU A 358 21.02 17.97 4.46
N GLY A 359 22.06 18.14 5.28
CA GLY A 359 22.98 19.27 5.19
C GLY A 359 22.24 20.61 5.24
N ALA A 360 21.40 20.79 6.26
CA ALA A 360 20.70 22.05 6.50
C ALA A 360 21.66 23.11 7.06
N GLU A 361 21.52 24.35 6.63
CA GLU A 361 22.41 25.46 6.96
C GLU A 361 21.58 26.68 7.41
N PRO A 362 22.19 27.63 8.15
CA PRO A 362 21.54 28.88 8.51
C PRO A 362 20.92 29.59 7.29
N GLY A 363 19.65 30.01 7.44
CA GLY A 363 18.90 30.68 6.37
C GLY A 363 18.03 29.76 5.52
N HIS A 364 18.23 28.44 5.54
CA HIS A 364 17.44 27.52 4.73
C HIS A 364 15.96 27.48 5.11
N LYS A 365 15.12 27.33 4.09
CA LYS A 365 13.71 26.94 4.18
C LYS A 365 13.60 25.43 4.07
N VAL A 366 13.07 24.79 5.12
CA VAL A 366 12.98 23.33 5.21
C VAL A 366 11.54 22.88 5.30
N LEU A 367 11.18 21.87 4.51
CA LEU A 367 9.95 21.10 4.70
C LEU A 367 10.28 19.73 5.29
N GLU A 368 9.64 19.37 6.39
CA GLU A 368 9.65 18.03 6.97
C GLU A 368 8.29 17.36 6.78
N ALA A 369 8.28 16.13 6.25
CA ALA A 369 7.11 15.27 6.16
C ALA A 369 7.17 14.16 7.24
N GLY A 370 6.34 14.31 8.28
CA GLY A 370 6.27 13.42 9.45
C GLY A 370 6.61 14.17 10.75
N ALA A 371 5.70 15.03 11.21
CA ALA A 371 5.94 15.85 12.40
C ALA A 371 6.03 15.03 13.70
N ALA A 372 5.18 14.00 13.86
CA ALA A 372 5.09 13.17 15.05
C ALA A 372 5.12 14.01 16.36
N THR A 373 6.24 14.00 17.09
CA THR A 373 6.40 14.74 18.35
C THR A 373 6.96 16.15 18.19
N GLY A 374 7.51 16.48 17.02
CA GLY A 374 8.19 17.74 16.73
C GLY A 374 9.68 17.76 17.08
N TYR A 375 10.27 16.65 17.54
CA TYR A 375 11.69 16.62 17.96
C TYR A 375 12.67 16.92 16.81
N ASN A 376 12.53 16.24 15.66
CA ASN A 376 13.39 16.48 14.52
C ASN A 376 13.19 17.90 13.95
N ALA A 377 11.95 18.38 13.88
CA ALA A 377 11.63 19.76 13.53
C ALA A 377 12.35 20.79 14.43
N ALA A 378 12.47 20.52 15.74
CA ALA A 378 13.20 21.40 16.67
C ALA A 378 14.71 21.42 16.42
N LEU A 379 15.30 20.26 16.09
CA LEU A 379 16.72 20.17 15.66
C LEU A 379 16.93 20.97 14.37
N LEU A 380 16.08 20.78 13.36
CA LEU A 380 16.13 21.54 12.11
C LEU A 380 16.00 23.05 12.35
N GLY A 381 15.09 23.47 13.25
CA GLY A 381 14.90 24.87 13.60
C GLY A 381 16.16 25.52 14.16
N ARG A 382 16.94 24.78 14.96
CA ARG A 382 18.26 25.21 15.46
C ARG A 382 19.28 25.31 14.33
N LEU A 383 19.36 24.31 13.46
CA LEU A 383 20.34 24.24 12.37
C LEU A 383 20.18 25.36 11.34
N VAL A 384 18.93 25.76 11.04
CA VAL A 384 18.67 26.82 10.06
C VAL A 384 18.63 28.22 10.66
N ALA A 385 18.89 28.37 11.96
CA ALA A 385 19.01 29.67 12.60
C ALA A 385 20.43 30.25 12.42
N PRO A 386 20.57 31.59 12.32
CA PRO A 386 19.50 32.58 12.16
C PRO A 386 18.93 32.61 10.72
N GLY A 387 17.71 33.13 10.58
CA GLY A 387 17.14 33.50 9.27
C GLY A 387 16.35 32.41 8.53
N GLY A 388 16.57 31.14 8.86
CA GLY A 388 15.84 30.02 8.25
C GLY A 388 14.50 29.71 8.93
N ARG A 389 13.68 28.91 8.26
CA ARG A 389 12.34 28.51 8.72
C ARG A 389 12.06 27.05 8.37
N VAL A 390 11.40 26.35 9.29
CA VAL A 390 11.01 24.94 9.13
C VAL A 390 9.49 24.83 9.15
N TRP A 391 8.95 24.11 8.17
CA TRP A 391 7.57 23.64 8.19
C TRP A 391 7.59 22.14 8.38
N THR A 392 6.90 21.64 9.40
CA THR A 392 6.74 20.22 9.65
C THR A 392 5.28 19.84 9.48
N VAL A 393 5.00 18.78 8.73
CA VAL A 393 3.64 18.36 8.40
C VAL A 393 3.32 16.96 8.88
N ASP A 394 2.07 16.74 9.27
CA ASP A 394 1.53 15.42 9.57
C ASP A 394 0.08 15.33 9.07
N VAL A 395 -0.36 14.10 8.79
CA VAL A 395 -1.73 13.81 8.35
C VAL A 395 -2.70 13.65 9.52
N ASP A 396 -2.16 13.46 10.72
CA ASP A 396 -2.93 13.24 11.95
C ASP A 396 -2.99 14.52 12.80
N THR A 397 -4.21 15.06 12.99
CA THR A 397 -4.42 16.33 13.72
C THR A 397 -3.92 16.28 15.16
N ASP A 398 -4.01 15.13 15.83
CA ASP A 398 -3.49 14.91 17.18
C ASP A 398 -1.95 15.00 17.25
N LEU A 399 -1.25 14.49 16.23
CA LEU A 399 0.21 14.60 16.14
C LEU A 399 0.64 16.05 15.87
N VAL A 400 -0.04 16.75 14.95
CA VAL A 400 0.22 18.18 14.67
C VAL A 400 0.08 19.02 15.94
N ASN A 401 -1.00 18.82 16.70
CA ASN A 401 -1.24 19.56 17.94
C ASN A 401 -0.17 19.26 19.01
N THR A 402 0.26 18.01 19.10
CA THR A 402 1.30 17.57 20.03
C THR A 402 2.66 18.20 19.66
N ALA A 403 3.05 18.13 18.40
CA ALA A 403 4.27 18.76 17.88
C ALA A 403 4.27 20.27 18.12
N ALA A 404 3.17 20.97 17.80
CA ALA A 404 3.04 22.40 18.03
C ALA A 404 3.25 22.79 19.50
N LYS A 405 2.69 22.01 20.43
CA LYS A 405 2.85 22.22 21.88
C LYS A 405 4.30 22.03 22.32
N HIS A 406 4.96 20.96 21.88
CA HIS A 406 6.36 20.70 22.23
C HIS A 406 7.31 21.74 21.65
N LEU A 407 7.10 22.14 20.39
CA LEU A 407 7.88 23.18 19.72
C LEU A 407 7.76 24.53 20.42
N ALA A 408 6.55 24.92 20.83
CA ALA A 408 6.34 26.13 21.62
C ALA A 408 7.04 26.07 22.98
N ALA A 409 6.97 24.93 23.67
CA ALA A 409 7.64 24.71 24.96
C ALA A 409 9.18 24.70 24.85
N ALA A 410 9.72 24.30 23.69
CA ALA A 410 11.14 24.32 23.36
C ALA A 410 11.63 25.69 22.87
N GLY A 411 10.73 26.67 22.67
CA GLY A 411 11.09 28.00 22.17
C GLY A 411 11.46 28.03 20.68
N ALA A 412 11.07 27.02 19.91
CA ALA A 412 11.37 26.87 18.48
C ALA A 412 10.49 27.79 17.61
N SER A 413 10.70 29.11 17.72
CA SER A 413 9.86 30.15 17.11
C SER A 413 9.91 30.20 15.57
N ASN A 414 10.91 29.58 14.94
CA ASN A 414 11.06 29.49 13.50
C ASN A 414 10.56 28.15 12.91
N VAL A 415 9.87 27.34 13.70
CA VAL A 415 9.29 26.06 13.28
C VAL A 415 7.77 26.13 13.34
N THR A 416 7.07 25.65 12.30
CA THR A 416 5.60 25.63 12.23
C THR A 416 5.10 24.23 11.91
N ALA A 417 4.27 23.65 12.79
CA ALA A 417 3.60 22.38 12.54
C ALA A 417 2.25 22.60 11.84
N LEU A 418 1.96 21.84 10.77
CA LEU A 418 0.75 21.97 9.96
C LEU A 418 0.10 20.61 9.67
N LEU A 419 -1.24 20.60 9.57
CA LEU A 419 -1.99 19.46 9.07
C LEU A 419 -1.95 19.46 7.54
N ALA A 420 -1.19 18.54 6.95
CA ALA A 420 -1.06 18.41 5.50
C ALA A 420 -0.50 17.03 5.10
N ASP A 421 -0.71 16.65 3.84
CA ASP A 421 -0.06 15.51 3.22
C ASP A 421 1.38 15.88 2.78
N GLY A 422 2.37 15.25 3.41
CA GLY A 422 3.78 15.45 3.08
C GLY A 422 4.15 15.12 1.63
N ALA A 423 3.44 14.17 0.99
CA ALA A 423 3.67 13.84 -0.42
C ALA A 423 3.15 14.93 -1.38
N ALA A 424 2.20 15.75 -0.94
CA ALA A 424 1.73 16.92 -1.69
C ALA A 424 2.63 18.15 -1.48
N GLY A 425 3.40 18.18 -0.40
CA GLY A 425 4.22 19.31 0.01
C GLY A 425 3.39 20.53 0.44
N LEU A 426 4.00 21.71 0.39
CA LEU A 426 3.39 23.00 0.71
C LEU A 426 3.69 24.05 -0.38
N PRO A 427 2.98 24.02 -1.52
CA PRO A 427 3.27 24.88 -2.66
C PRO A 427 3.28 26.39 -2.32
N ALA A 428 2.44 26.82 -1.38
CA ALA A 428 2.37 28.22 -0.93
C ALA A 428 3.63 28.71 -0.17
N HIS A 429 4.48 27.77 0.27
CA HIS A 429 5.73 28.05 0.98
C HIS A 429 6.97 27.68 0.18
N ALA A 430 6.83 27.09 -1.00
CA ALA A 430 7.92 26.82 -1.93
C ALA A 430 8.59 28.14 -2.42
N PRO A 431 9.82 28.07 -2.98
CA PRO A 431 10.70 26.90 -3.00
C PRO A 431 11.32 26.60 -1.63
N PHE A 432 11.73 25.35 -1.42
CA PHE A 432 12.45 24.86 -0.24
C PHE A 432 13.89 24.52 -0.60
N ASP A 433 14.84 24.92 0.24
CA ASP A 433 16.25 24.56 0.09
C ASP A 433 16.47 23.10 0.48
N ARG A 434 15.68 22.58 1.42
CA ARG A 434 15.75 21.22 1.91
C ARG A 434 14.36 20.64 2.11
N ILE A 435 14.18 19.39 1.72
CA ILE A 435 12.98 18.63 2.05
C ILE A 435 13.40 17.30 2.67
N GLN A 436 12.85 16.96 3.84
CA GLN A 436 13.13 15.72 4.56
C GLN A 436 11.85 14.94 4.79
N PHE A 437 11.88 13.64 4.50
CA PHE A 437 10.84 12.70 4.89
C PHE A 437 11.35 11.90 6.10
N THR A 438 10.54 11.83 7.14
CA THR A 438 10.75 10.97 8.32
C THR A 438 9.78 9.79 8.30
N VAL A 439 9.32 9.42 7.10
CA VAL A 439 8.43 8.30 6.78
C VAL A 439 8.91 7.59 5.51
N GLY A 440 8.62 6.29 5.40
CA GLY A 440 8.96 5.46 4.24
C GLY A 440 8.03 5.69 3.06
N ALA A 441 8.58 5.91 1.87
CA ALA A 441 7.82 6.05 0.63
C ALA A 441 8.08 4.89 -0.33
N GLY A 442 7.05 4.47 -1.07
CA GLY A 442 7.18 3.43 -2.09
C GLY A 442 7.87 3.93 -3.37
N ASP A 443 7.86 5.25 -3.58
CA ASP A 443 8.43 5.98 -4.71
C ASP A 443 8.57 7.48 -4.37
N ILE A 444 9.11 8.29 -5.27
CA ILE A 444 9.35 9.72 -5.05
C ILE A 444 8.10 10.56 -5.38
N PRO A 445 7.58 11.38 -4.44
CA PRO A 445 6.46 12.28 -4.72
C PRO A 445 6.84 13.42 -5.67
N LEU A 446 6.32 13.40 -6.90
CA LEU A 446 6.55 14.47 -7.90
C LEU A 446 6.22 15.89 -7.42
N PRO A 447 5.11 16.14 -6.69
CA PRO A 447 4.78 17.50 -6.22
C PRO A 447 5.87 18.12 -5.34
N VAL A 448 6.58 17.30 -4.56
CA VAL A 448 7.65 17.74 -3.66
C VAL A 448 8.89 18.16 -4.43
N LEU A 449 9.26 17.43 -5.49
CA LEU A 449 10.41 17.79 -6.33
C LEU A 449 10.23 19.14 -7.03
N ASN A 450 8.99 19.46 -7.41
CA ASN A 450 8.65 20.76 -8.02
C ASN A 450 8.71 21.93 -7.03
N GLN A 451 8.80 21.63 -5.73
CA GLN A 451 8.90 22.63 -4.66
C GLN A 451 10.32 22.80 -4.14
N LEU A 452 11.29 22.02 -4.63
CA LEU A 452 12.70 22.24 -4.32
C LEU A 452 13.25 23.46 -5.06
N ALA A 453 14.09 24.22 -4.38
CA ALA A 453 14.97 25.21 -5.01
C ALA A 453 15.90 24.53 -6.03
N PRO A 454 16.52 25.30 -6.96
CA PRO A 454 17.45 24.74 -7.94
C PRO A 454 18.58 23.91 -7.32
N ASP A 455 19.19 24.39 -6.23
CA ASP A 455 20.23 23.70 -5.46
C ASP A 455 19.64 22.92 -4.26
N GLY A 456 18.35 22.61 -4.33
CA GLY A 456 17.61 21.96 -3.26
C GLY A 456 17.98 20.49 -3.12
N ARG A 457 17.95 20.00 -1.88
CA ARG A 457 18.21 18.58 -1.56
C ARG A 457 16.96 17.91 -0.97
N LEU A 458 16.65 16.72 -1.46
CA LEU A 458 15.63 15.83 -0.91
C LEU A 458 16.30 14.72 -0.09
N VAL A 459 15.91 14.55 1.16
CA VAL A 459 16.19 13.35 1.95
C VAL A 459 14.91 12.54 2.11
N ILE A 460 14.91 11.30 1.63
CA ILE A 460 13.72 10.44 1.63
C ILE A 460 14.07 8.97 1.87
N PRO A 461 13.49 8.35 2.90
CA PRO A 461 13.45 6.90 3.02
C PRO A 461 12.56 6.33 1.92
N MET A 462 13.17 5.58 1.00
CA MET A 462 12.48 4.99 -0.13
C MET A 462 12.73 3.49 -0.20
N ARG A 463 11.66 2.74 -0.43
CA ARG A 463 11.74 1.31 -0.70
C ARG A 463 12.28 1.11 -2.11
N ILE A 464 13.34 0.32 -2.26
CA ILE A 464 13.95 -0.01 -3.55
C ILE A 464 13.13 -1.13 -4.22
N ARG A 465 13.12 -2.32 -3.60
CA ARG A 465 12.42 -3.51 -4.09
C ARG A 465 12.20 -4.52 -2.96
N GLY A 466 11.05 -5.19 -2.95
CA GLY A 466 10.63 -6.03 -1.82
C GLY A 466 10.61 -5.19 -0.55
N SER A 467 11.18 -5.70 0.55
CA SER A 467 11.36 -4.98 1.83
C SER A 467 12.63 -4.12 1.91
N ILE A 468 13.47 -4.09 0.87
CA ILE A 468 14.72 -3.34 0.92
C ILE A 468 14.41 -1.86 0.79
N SER A 469 14.76 -1.09 1.82
CA SER A 469 14.59 0.36 1.88
C SER A 469 15.91 1.02 2.29
N ARG A 470 16.11 2.25 1.82
CA ARG A 470 17.26 3.09 2.18
C ARG A 470 16.81 4.54 2.33
N SER A 471 17.49 5.30 3.18
CA SER A 471 17.38 6.76 3.22
C SER A 471 18.31 7.34 2.16
N PHE A 472 17.72 7.96 1.13
CA PHE A 472 18.45 8.60 0.05
C PHE A 472 18.52 10.10 0.25
N ALA A 473 19.67 10.69 -0.09
CA ALA A 473 19.81 12.12 -0.32
C ALA A 473 20.02 12.37 -1.81
N PHE A 474 19.08 13.09 -2.43
CA PHE A 474 19.10 13.42 -3.86
C PHE A 474 19.28 14.92 -4.09
N GLU A 475 20.09 15.25 -5.08
CA GLU A 475 20.24 16.59 -5.66
C GLU A 475 20.03 16.52 -7.17
N ARG A 476 19.62 17.64 -7.77
CA ARG A 476 19.59 17.75 -9.24
C ARG A 476 21.01 17.56 -9.77
N ASP A 477 21.13 16.77 -10.84
CA ASP A 477 22.41 16.66 -11.55
C ASP A 477 22.64 17.87 -12.45
N GLY A 478 23.86 18.03 -12.97
CA GLY A 478 24.25 19.18 -13.78
C GLY A 478 23.48 19.33 -15.11
N ASP A 479 22.78 18.28 -15.56
CA ASP A 479 21.88 18.32 -16.71
C ASP A 479 20.51 18.94 -16.40
N GLY A 480 20.14 19.07 -15.12
CA GLY A 480 18.83 19.53 -14.65
C GLY A 480 17.67 18.55 -14.89
N GLU A 481 17.92 17.42 -15.55
CA GLU A 481 16.94 16.43 -16.01
C GLU A 481 16.99 15.14 -15.18
N THR A 482 18.14 14.83 -14.56
CA THR A 482 18.38 13.68 -13.69
C THR A 482 18.76 14.10 -12.27
N TRP A 483 18.85 13.13 -11.38
CA TRP A 483 19.18 13.32 -9.97
C TRP A 483 20.33 12.40 -9.56
N LYS A 484 21.33 12.99 -8.91
CA LYS A 484 22.46 12.28 -8.32
C LYS A 484 22.17 11.96 -6.86
N THR A 485 22.62 10.78 -6.41
CA THR A 485 22.61 10.43 -5.00
C THR A 485 23.87 10.93 -4.33
N VAL A 486 23.74 11.80 -3.33
CA VAL A 486 24.87 12.31 -2.54
C VAL A 486 25.10 11.55 -1.23
N SER A 487 24.10 10.78 -0.77
CA SER A 487 24.23 9.81 0.32
C SER A 487 23.12 8.77 0.25
N CYS A 488 23.40 7.55 0.71
CA CYS A 488 22.48 6.42 0.69
C CYS A 488 22.72 5.48 1.89
N GLU A 489 21.89 5.58 2.91
CA GLU A 489 22.10 4.91 4.20
C GLU A 489 21.01 3.87 4.46
N MET A 490 21.36 2.77 5.13
CA MET A 490 20.37 1.77 5.54
C MET A 490 19.46 2.35 6.61
N ALA A 491 18.16 2.40 6.32
CA ALA A 491 17.16 2.85 7.28
C ALA A 491 15.79 2.30 6.93
N THR A 492 14.97 2.05 7.96
CA THR A 492 13.58 1.63 7.81
C THR A 492 12.70 2.56 8.64
N PHE A 493 11.59 2.98 8.05
CA PHE A 493 10.66 3.94 8.64
C PHE A 493 9.24 3.38 8.60
N VAL A 494 8.36 3.95 9.43
CA VAL A 494 6.92 3.74 9.28
C VAL A 494 6.48 4.27 7.90
N PRO A 495 5.56 3.60 7.19
CA PRO A 495 5.19 3.98 5.85
C PRO A 495 4.42 5.31 5.83
N LEU A 496 4.56 6.07 4.75
CA LEU A 496 3.65 7.14 4.38
C LEU A 496 2.24 6.56 4.25
N ARG A 497 1.22 7.27 4.72
CA ARG A 497 -0.15 6.74 4.80
C ARG A 497 -1.11 7.56 3.96
N LYS A 498 -1.97 6.88 3.18
CA LYS A 498 -3.19 7.45 2.56
C LYS A 498 -2.89 8.59 1.56
N GLY A 499 -1.78 8.50 0.82
CA GLY A 499 -1.31 9.57 -0.07
C GLY A 499 -0.58 9.07 -1.33
N VAL A 500 0.02 10.01 -2.09
CA VAL A 500 0.86 9.69 -3.24
C VAL A 500 2.13 8.98 -2.77
N CYS A 501 2.53 7.92 -3.46
CA CYS A 501 3.69 7.09 -3.11
C CYS A 501 3.58 6.41 -1.72
N ASP A 502 2.35 6.10 -1.28
CA ASP A 502 2.09 5.22 -0.12
C ASP A 502 2.90 3.92 -0.25
N ASP A 503 3.49 3.49 0.86
CA ASP A 503 4.35 2.31 0.93
C ASP A 503 3.62 1.13 1.56
N VAL A 504 2.54 0.69 0.89
CA VAL A 504 1.59 -0.28 1.46
C VAL A 504 2.27 -1.62 1.74
N ARG A 505 2.37 -1.94 3.04
CA ARG A 505 2.91 -3.19 3.58
C ARG A 505 1.77 -4.11 3.99
N THR A 506 1.70 -5.30 3.42
CA THR A 506 0.81 -6.38 3.87
C THR A 506 1.56 -7.32 4.81
N VAL A 507 0.98 -7.57 5.98
CA VAL A 507 1.49 -8.53 6.97
C VAL A 507 0.71 -9.84 6.88
N VAL A 508 1.41 -10.96 6.68
CA VAL A 508 0.84 -12.30 6.65
C VAL A 508 1.30 -13.05 7.91
N PRO A 509 0.46 -13.16 8.96
CA PRO A 509 0.85 -13.89 10.17
C PRO A 509 0.86 -15.39 9.89
N MET A 510 1.94 -16.06 10.30
CA MET A 510 2.08 -17.52 10.19
C MET A 510 1.18 -18.23 11.20
N ALA A 511 0.62 -19.36 10.79
CA ALA A 511 -0.17 -20.23 11.65
C ALA A 511 0.73 -21.07 12.59
N GLY A 512 0.16 -21.48 13.72
CA GLY A 512 0.84 -22.32 14.71
C GLY A 512 1.45 -21.52 15.86
N GLU A 513 2.35 -22.17 16.60
CA GLU A 513 3.02 -21.58 17.75
C GLU A 513 3.99 -20.47 17.33
N GLY A 514 4.10 -19.41 18.14
CA GLY A 514 5.03 -18.30 17.92
C GLY A 514 4.37 -17.07 17.29
N ASN A 515 5.20 -16.16 16.81
CA ASN A 515 4.76 -14.86 16.27
C ASN A 515 5.41 -14.52 14.92
N VAL A 516 5.80 -15.55 14.16
CA VAL A 516 6.36 -15.34 12.83
C VAL A 516 5.32 -14.71 11.92
N ARG A 517 5.73 -13.70 11.17
CA ARG A 517 4.90 -13.05 10.15
C ARG A 517 5.77 -12.77 8.92
N LEU A 518 5.17 -12.79 7.75
CA LEU A 518 5.79 -12.37 6.50
C LEU A 518 5.33 -10.95 6.16
N GLU A 519 6.26 -10.07 5.81
CA GLU A 519 6.00 -8.70 5.35
C GLU A 519 6.18 -8.64 3.83
N THR A 520 5.11 -8.26 3.13
CA THR A 520 5.07 -8.18 1.66
C THR A 520 4.58 -6.81 1.21
N TYR A 521 4.88 -6.44 -0.03
CA TYR A 521 4.54 -5.15 -0.63
C TYR A 521 3.80 -5.35 -1.96
N GLY A 522 3.10 -4.32 -2.44
CA GLY A 522 2.18 -4.43 -3.58
C GLY A 522 2.79 -4.94 -4.90
N GLU A 523 4.10 -4.83 -5.09
CA GLU A 523 4.81 -5.38 -6.27
C GLU A 523 5.11 -6.89 -6.17
N GLN A 524 4.97 -7.49 -4.99
CA GLN A 524 5.35 -8.88 -4.76
C GLN A 524 4.15 -9.81 -5.00
N LEU A 525 4.35 -10.81 -5.85
CA LEU A 525 3.33 -11.80 -6.19
C LEU A 525 3.43 -12.97 -5.21
N VAL A 526 2.43 -13.13 -4.34
CA VAL A 526 2.45 -14.13 -3.27
C VAL A 526 1.04 -14.68 -3.02
N ASP A 527 0.92 -16.00 -2.82
CA ASP A 527 -0.30 -16.61 -2.30
C ASP A 527 -0.32 -16.44 -0.78
N ARG A 528 -0.98 -15.38 -0.33
CA ARG A 528 -1.00 -15.00 1.10
C ARG A 528 -1.67 -16.05 1.98
N GLU A 529 -2.58 -16.87 1.44
CA GLU A 529 -3.26 -17.90 2.22
C GLU A 529 -2.37 -19.12 2.40
N ALA A 530 -1.75 -19.59 1.31
CA ALA A 530 -0.76 -20.66 1.36
C ALA A 530 0.44 -20.31 2.26
N MET A 531 0.91 -19.06 2.18
CA MET A 531 2.00 -18.56 3.03
C MET A 531 1.73 -18.70 4.53
N ARG A 532 0.47 -18.70 4.98
CA ARG A 532 0.16 -18.80 6.42
C ARG A 532 0.66 -20.10 7.02
N THR A 533 0.65 -21.18 6.26
CA THR A 533 1.02 -22.53 6.72
C THR A 533 2.31 -23.04 6.11
N VAL A 534 2.98 -22.26 5.25
CA VAL A 534 4.15 -22.71 4.49
C VAL A 534 5.27 -23.26 5.37
N LEU A 535 5.47 -22.67 6.56
CA LEU A 535 6.51 -23.12 7.50
C LEU A 535 6.20 -24.49 8.15
N ASP A 536 4.99 -25.01 8.02
CA ASP A 536 4.60 -26.34 8.48
C ASP A 536 4.89 -27.42 7.41
N GLU A 537 5.21 -27.02 6.18
CA GLU A 537 5.59 -27.92 5.11
C GLU A 537 7.05 -28.40 5.24
N PRO A 538 7.40 -29.56 4.63
CA PRO A 538 8.77 -30.06 4.62
C PRO A 538 9.77 -29.02 4.13
N SER A 539 10.86 -28.84 4.87
CA SER A 539 11.91 -27.89 4.53
C SER A 539 12.98 -28.51 3.62
N HIS A 540 13.53 -27.71 2.72
CA HIS A 540 14.78 -28.01 2.01
C HIS A 540 15.86 -27.03 2.47
N GLN A 541 17.01 -27.55 2.92
CA GLN A 541 18.10 -26.72 3.44
C GLN A 541 19.37 -26.92 2.60
N VAL A 542 19.96 -25.79 2.18
CA VAL A 542 21.24 -25.75 1.48
C VAL A 542 22.17 -24.73 2.15
N TYR A 543 23.46 -25.05 2.25
CA TYR A 543 24.49 -24.12 2.70
C TYR A 543 25.31 -23.64 1.51
N THR A 544 25.52 -22.33 1.45
CA THR A 544 26.10 -21.66 0.28
C THR A 544 27.62 -21.81 0.19
N GLY A 545 28.29 -22.13 1.29
CA GLY A 545 29.75 -22.03 1.42
C GLY A 545 30.26 -20.60 1.62
N VAL A 546 29.41 -19.58 1.50
CA VAL A 546 29.75 -18.16 1.66
C VAL A 546 29.79 -17.79 3.13
N LYS A 547 30.90 -17.18 3.55
CA LYS A 547 31.24 -16.94 4.96
C LYS A 547 31.30 -15.45 5.27
N PHE A 548 30.35 -14.95 6.05
CA PHE A 548 30.39 -13.58 6.56
C PHE A 548 31.28 -13.48 7.80
N ARG A 549 32.00 -12.37 7.94
CA ARG A 549 32.88 -12.10 9.09
C ARG A 549 32.36 -10.92 9.90
N GLN A 550 32.97 -10.71 11.07
CA GLN A 550 32.57 -9.61 11.94
C GLN A 550 32.82 -8.28 11.23
N GLY A 551 31.80 -7.43 11.15
CA GLY A 551 31.86 -6.15 10.45
C GLY A 551 31.45 -6.20 8.97
N SER A 552 31.22 -7.38 8.39
CA SER A 552 30.74 -7.50 7.01
C SER A 552 29.34 -6.91 6.83
N ALA A 553 29.14 -6.16 5.76
CA ALA A 553 27.91 -5.43 5.47
C ALA A 553 26.86 -6.33 4.80
N TRP A 554 26.01 -6.96 5.61
CA TRP A 554 24.89 -7.80 5.15
C TRP A 554 23.91 -7.06 4.22
N GLU A 555 23.84 -5.73 4.33
CA GLU A 555 22.98 -4.90 3.47
C GLU A 555 23.25 -5.08 1.98
N TRP A 556 24.49 -5.34 1.58
CA TRP A 556 24.86 -5.45 0.17
C TRP A 556 24.40 -6.77 -0.43
N VAL A 557 24.50 -7.88 0.29
CA VAL A 557 23.92 -9.14 -0.17
C VAL A 557 22.39 -9.06 -0.22
N TYR A 558 21.75 -8.34 0.71
CA TYR A 558 20.30 -8.16 0.65
C TYR A 558 19.85 -7.31 -0.55
N LEU A 559 20.57 -6.22 -0.83
CA LEU A 559 20.30 -5.39 -2.00
C LEU A 559 20.53 -6.18 -3.29
N TRP A 560 21.62 -6.93 -3.38
CA TRP A 560 21.91 -7.81 -4.49
C TRP A 560 20.77 -8.81 -4.72
N LEU A 561 20.38 -9.55 -3.69
CA LEU A 561 19.29 -10.53 -3.76
C LEU A 561 17.97 -9.88 -4.17
N ALA A 562 17.65 -8.70 -3.64
CA ALA A 562 16.46 -7.97 -4.06
C ALA A 562 16.50 -7.54 -5.54
N CYS A 563 17.69 -7.36 -6.13
CA CYS A 563 17.85 -7.02 -7.54
C CYS A 563 17.77 -8.24 -8.46
N VAL A 564 18.42 -9.36 -8.10
CA VAL A 564 18.50 -10.54 -8.98
C VAL A 564 17.30 -11.47 -8.86
N LEU A 565 16.64 -11.52 -7.70
CA LEU A 565 15.50 -12.39 -7.51
C LEU A 565 14.24 -11.78 -8.14
N PRO A 566 13.40 -12.56 -8.84
CA PRO A 566 12.26 -12.04 -9.60
C PRO A 566 11.22 -11.34 -8.71
N ASN A 567 11.04 -11.78 -7.47
CA ASN A 567 10.06 -11.24 -6.53
C ASN A 567 10.69 -10.40 -5.41
N GLY A 568 11.96 -9.99 -5.58
CA GLY A 568 12.72 -9.27 -4.57
C GLY A 568 12.93 -10.07 -3.28
N LEU A 569 13.13 -9.37 -2.17
CA LEU A 569 13.40 -9.97 -0.86
C LEU A 569 12.46 -9.39 0.19
N SER A 570 11.76 -10.25 0.93
CA SER A 570 10.82 -9.89 2.01
C SER A 570 11.43 -10.06 3.40
N ARG A 571 10.79 -9.46 4.41
CA ARG A 571 11.12 -9.69 5.83
C ARG A 571 10.18 -10.74 6.43
N VAL A 572 10.74 -11.62 7.24
CA VAL A 572 10.01 -12.64 8.01
C VAL A 572 10.40 -12.53 9.49
N PRO A 573 9.93 -11.49 10.21
CA PRO A 573 10.23 -11.33 11.62
C PRO A 573 9.45 -12.32 12.49
N GLY A 574 9.97 -12.55 13.70
CA GLY A 574 9.34 -13.36 14.74
C GLY A 574 10.09 -14.65 15.03
N ARG A 575 9.50 -15.48 15.90
CA ARG A 575 10.09 -16.74 16.37
C ARG A 575 9.01 -17.80 16.50
N ARG A 576 9.38 -19.05 16.19
CA ARG A 576 8.59 -20.26 16.45
C ARG A 576 9.50 -21.49 16.50
N PRO A 577 9.06 -22.62 17.09
CA PRO A 577 9.77 -23.89 16.96
C PRO A 577 9.99 -24.27 15.49
N GLY A 578 11.19 -24.73 15.13
CA GLY A 578 11.54 -25.13 13.76
C GLY A 578 11.92 -23.99 12.81
N PHE A 579 11.60 -22.74 13.13
CA PHE A 579 12.08 -21.58 12.37
C PHE A 579 13.47 -21.16 12.87
N THR A 580 14.49 -21.33 12.02
CA THR A 580 15.91 -21.09 12.38
C THR A 580 16.50 -19.93 11.59
N PRO A 581 16.04 -18.70 11.82
CA PRO A 581 16.48 -17.53 11.07
C PRO A 581 17.93 -17.15 11.39
N HIS A 582 18.59 -16.47 10.47
CA HIS A 582 19.97 -16.00 10.68
C HIS A 582 20.13 -14.93 11.77
N PHE A 583 19.06 -14.21 12.13
CA PHE A 583 19.08 -13.21 13.20
C PHE A 583 17.96 -13.39 14.22
N GLY A 584 18.18 -12.84 15.43
CA GLY A 584 17.22 -12.93 16.54
C GLY A 584 15.91 -12.19 16.30
N TRP A 585 15.84 -11.25 15.35
CA TRP A 585 14.60 -10.58 14.98
C TRP A 585 13.77 -11.41 13.97
N GLY A 586 14.39 -12.37 13.26
CA GLY A 586 13.82 -13.10 12.14
C GLY A 586 14.78 -13.15 10.95
N SER A 587 14.24 -13.26 9.74
CA SER A 587 15.04 -13.43 8.53
C SER A 587 14.57 -12.58 7.36
N MET A 588 15.40 -12.53 6.32
CA MET A 588 15.02 -12.10 4.98
C MET A 588 14.63 -13.35 4.19
N ALA A 589 13.65 -13.25 3.31
CA ALA A 589 13.14 -14.37 2.54
C ALA A 589 12.84 -14.01 1.09
N ALA A 590 13.19 -14.91 0.18
CA ALA A 590 12.70 -14.92 -1.18
C ALA A 590 11.32 -15.57 -1.23
N LEU A 591 10.47 -15.11 -2.17
CA LEU A 591 9.10 -15.58 -2.33
C LEU A 591 8.86 -16.01 -3.78
N ASP A 592 8.16 -17.12 -3.97
CA ASP A 592 7.70 -17.58 -5.28
C ASP A 592 6.32 -18.23 -5.14
N GLY A 593 5.26 -17.43 -5.37
CA GLY A 593 3.88 -17.90 -5.26
C GLY A 593 3.53 -18.40 -3.85
N ASP A 594 3.44 -19.72 -3.71
CA ASP A 594 3.12 -20.48 -2.49
C ASP A 594 4.37 -21.03 -1.78
N SER A 595 5.57 -20.64 -2.22
CA SER A 595 6.85 -21.07 -1.67
C SER A 595 7.67 -19.92 -1.09
N LEU A 596 8.44 -20.20 -0.04
CA LEU A 596 9.23 -19.23 0.70
C LEU A 596 10.61 -19.83 1.02
N ALA A 597 11.69 -19.07 0.79
CA ALA A 597 13.04 -19.46 1.19
C ALA A 597 13.70 -18.37 2.03
N TYR A 598 14.00 -18.67 3.30
CA TYR A 598 14.60 -17.72 4.23
C TYR A 598 16.06 -18.03 4.54
N LEU A 599 16.81 -16.99 4.91
CA LEU A 599 18.22 -17.12 5.25
C LEU A 599 18.42 -17.67 6.66
N THR A 600 19.35 -18.61 6.80
CA THR A 600 19.86 -19.14 8.08
C THR A 600 21.38 -19.00 8.12
N VAL A 601 21.98 -19.16 9.30
CA VAL A 601 23.44 -19.20 9.41
C VAL A 601 23.87 -20.35 10.30
N ARG A 602 25.04 -20.89 9.98
CA ARG A 602 25.81 -21.70 10.93
C ARG A 602 27.13 -21.02 11.24
N GLU A 603 27.51 -21.10 12.50
CA GLU A 603 28.76 -20.55 12.98
C GLU A 603 29.90 -21.56 12.76
N GLY A 604 31.07 -21.05 12.41
CA GLY A 604 32.31 -21.82 12.38
C GLY A 604 33.53 -20.96 12.66
N GLU A 605 34.68 -21.61 12.72
CA GLU A 605 35.97 -20.95 12.90
C GLU A 605 36.97 -21.56 11.91
N ASP A 606 37.73 -20.71 11.24
CA ASP A 606 38.86 -21.12 10.40
C ASP A 606 40.13 -20.38 10.80
N THR A 607 41.23 -20.62 10.08
CA THR A 607 42.55 -20.04 10.37
C THR A 607 42.59 -18.51 10.33
N VAL A 608 41.55 -17.85 9.80
CA VAL A 608 41.44 -16.40 9.72
C VAL A 608 40.68 -15.84 10.93
N SER A 609 39.46 -16.31 11.16
CA SER A 609 38.60 -15.88 12.27
C SER A 609 37.28 -16.65 12.31
N ARG A 610 36.48 -16.41 13.35
CA ARG A 610 35.07 -16.79 13.42
C ARG A 610 34.30 -16.27 12.20
N PHE A 611 33.42 -17.11 11.66
CA PHE A 611 32.58 -16.78 10.53
C PHE A 611 31.15 -17.29 10.72
N TRP A 612 30.24 -16.70 9.95
CA TRP A 612 28.85 -17.13 9.80
C TRP A 612 28.63 -17.54 8.35
N GLU A 613 28.51 -18.84 8.13
CA GLU A 613 28.20 -19.37 6.81
C GLU A 613 26.72 -19.25 6.52
N ILE A 614 26.36 -18.62 5.40
CA ILE A 614 24.96 -18.44 5.01
C ILE A 614 24.40 -19.76 4.50
N GLY A 615 23.25 -20.14 5.01
CA GLY A 615 22.38 -21.15 4.44
C GLY A 615 21.04 -20.57 4.03
N VAL A 616 20.29 -21.36 3.29
CA VAL A 616 18.92 -21.05 2.87
C VAL A 616 18.03 -22.22 3.24
N ILE A 617 16.87 -21.93 3.82
CA ILE A 617 15.84 -22.92 4.13
C ILE A 617 14.59 -22.57 3.34
N GLY A 618 14.27 -23.42 2.36
CA GLY A 618 13.06 -23.36 1.55
C GLY A 618 11.92 -24.16 2.15
N HIS A 619 10.70 -23.66 1.98
CA HIS A 619 9.43 -24.31 2.28
C HIS A 619 8.44 -24.07 1.13
N GLY A 620 7.40 -24.89 1.03
CA GLY A 620 6.42 -24.82 -0.05
C GLY A 620 6.69 -25.83 -1.18
N PRO A 621 5.79 -25.94 -2.17
CA PRO A 621 5.93 -26.84 -3.32
C PRO A 621 7.23 -26.69 -4.11
N ARG A 622 7.86 -25.49 -4.08
CA ARG A 622 9.13 -25.18 -4.75
C ARG A 622 10.28 -24.94 -3.78
N ALA A 623 10.21 -25.49 -2.56
CA ALA A 623 11.22 -25.32 -1.52
C ALA A 623 12.66 -25.52 -2.01
N ALA A 624 12.93 -26.62 -2.72
CA ALA A 624 14.27 -26.94 -3.20
C ALA A 624 14.74 -25.96 -4.27
N ASP A 625 13.96 -25.79 -5.34
CA ASP A 625 14.29 -24.87 -6.45
C ASP A 625 14.57 -23.45 -5.94
N LEU A 626 13.70 -22.92 -5.07
CA LEU A 626 13.83 -21.56 -4.56
C LEU A 626 15.03 -21.43 -3.63
N ALA A 627 15.29 -22.41 -2.76
CA ALA A 627 16.45 -22.38 -1.87
C ALA A 627 17.77 -22.44 -2.66
N GLU A 628 17.85 -23.29 -3.68
CA GLU A 628 19.00 -23.39 -4.58
C GLU A 628 19.19 -22.12 -5.42
N GLN A 629 18.10 -21.50 -5.91
CA GLN A 629 18.17 -20.23 -6.63
C GLN A 629 18.76 -19.11 -5.75
N VAL A 630 18.29 -19.00 -4.50
CA VAL A 630 18.82 -18.01 -3.55
C VAL A 630 20.28 -18.31 -3.20
N ALA A 631 20.62 -19.58 -2.98
CA ALA A 631 21.99 -19.99 -2.71
C ALA A 631 22.94 -19.65 -3.87
N ALA A 632 22.53 -19.93 -5.11
CA ALA A 632 23.29 -19.58 -6.30
C ALA A 632 23.48 -18.06 -6.44
N ALA A 633 22.46 -17.27 -6.15
CA ALA A 633 22.54 -15.80 -6.17
C ALA A 633 23.50 -15.26 -5.10
N ILE A 634 23.57 -15.88 -3.92
CA ILE A 634 24.54 -15.54 -2.86
C ILE A 634 25.97 -15.90 -3.28
N GLN A 635 26.16 -17.06 -3.90
CA GLN A 635 27.46 -17.50 -4.42
C GLN A 635 27.95 -16.60 -5.56
N GLU A 636 27.04 -16.14 -6.43
CA GLU A 636 27.36 -15.16 -7.46
C GLU A 636 27.82 -13.82 -6.85
N TRP A 637 27.12 -13.33 -5.84
CA TRP A 637 27.52 -12.13 -5.13
C TRP A 637 28.89 -12.26 -4.46
N ASP A 638 29.17 -13.41 -3.83
CA ASP A 638 30.45 -13.65 -3.16
C ASP A 638 31.62 -13.72 -4.14
N ARG A 639 31.40 -14.34 -5.32
CA ARG A 639 32.41 -14.43 -6.37
C ARG A 639 32.78 -13.05 -6.94
N ASP A 640 31.78 -12.19 -7.13
CA ASP A 640 31.96 -10.91 -7.80
C ASP A 640 32.35 -9.78 -6.81
N TYR A 641 31.89 -9.86 -5.55
CA TYR A 641 32.06 -8.79 -4.55
C TYR A 641 32.54 -9.30 -3.18
N GLY A 642 31.81 -10.27 -2.59
CA GLY A 642 32.14 -10.84 -1.28
C GLY A 642 32.04 -9.85 -0.12
N ASN A 643 32.63 -10.21 1.03
CA ASN A 643 32.53 -9.46 2.29
C ASN A 643 33.03 -8.01 2.23
N ASP A 644 33.91 -7.70 1.27
CA ASP A 644 34.49 -6.38 1.07
C ASP A 644 33.78 -5.61 -0.06
N ALA A 645 32.54 -6.01 -0.37
CA ALA A 645 31.71 -5.36 -1.39
C ALA A 645 31.68 -3.84 -1.18
N PRO A 646 32.14 -3.06 -2.17
CA PRO A 646 32.03 -1.61 -2.11
C PRO A 646 30.56 -1.18 -2.13
N ALA A 647 30.27 -0.01 -1.56
CA ALA A 647 28.95 0.58 -1.64
C ALA A 647 28.60 0.86 -3.13
N PRO A 648 27.44 0.39 -3.62
CA PRO A 648 27.01 0.68 -4.98
C PRO A 648 26.62 2.16 -5.14
N GLY A 649 26.79 2.66 -6.36
CA GLY A 649 26.28 3.95 -6.78
C GLY A 649 24.78 3.89 -7.05
N PHE A 650 24.10 5.03 -6.88
CA PHE A 650 22.69 5.18 -7.20
C PHE A 650 22.46 6.43 -8.03
N ARG A 651 21.62 6.30 -9.05
CA ARG A 651 21.16 7.41 -9.90
C ARG A 651 19.67 7.31 -10.10
N MET A 652 19.01 8.45 -10.24
CA MET A 652 17.56 8.51 -10.36
C MET A 652 17.13 9.45 -11.49
N ALA A 653 16.10 9.05 -12.23
CA ALA A 653 15.41 9.91 -13.19
C ALA A 653 13.90 9.82 -12.99
N MET A 654 13.18 10.88 -13.38
CA MET A 654 11.74 11.02 -13.17
C MET A 654 10.96 10.97 -14.48
N ALA A 655 9.75 10.37 -14.44
CA ALA A 655 8.70 10.48 -15.45
C ALA A 655 9.21 10.46 -16.91
N ALA A 656 9.02 11.55 -17.66
CA ALA A 656 9.37 11.66 -19.08
C ALA A 656 10.87 11.47 -19.38
N ASN A 657 11.73 11.67 -18.38
CA ASN A 657 13.18 11.59 -18.49
C ASN A 657 13.73 10.22 -18.01
N ARG A 658 12.86 9.28 -17.60
CA ARG A 658 13.30 7.96 -17.12
C ARG A 658 14.18 7.23 -18.13
N ASP A 659 13.94 7.43 -19.42
CA ASP A 659 14.66 6.76 -20.51
C ASP A 659 16.00 7.41 -20.85
N LEU A 660 16.35 8.53 -20.20
CA LEU A 660 17.70 9.10 -20.25
C LEU A 660 18.70 8.21 -19.50
N LEU A 661 18.26 7.55 -18.43
CA LEU A 661 19.04 6.50 -17.77
C LEU A 661 18.92 5.21 -18.59
N LYS A 662 19.76 5.09 -19.63
CA LYS A 662 19.81 3.92 -20.51
C LYS A 662 20.51 2.74 -19.83
N ALA A 663 20.02 1.54 -20.10
CA ALA A 663 20.54 0.27 -19.57
C ALA A 663 21.97 -0.09 -20.00
N ALA A 664 22.57 0.66 -20.93
CA ALA A 664 23.86 0.30 -21.52
C ALA A 664 25.04 0.35 -20.54
N ASP A 665 24.89 1.02 -19.39
CA ASP A 665 25.95 1.21 -18.38
C ASP A 665 25.65 0.58 -17.00
N SER A 666 24.51 -0.09 -16.80
CA SER A 666 24.04 -0.46 -15.44
C SER A 666 23.66 -1.93 -15.28
N ARG A 667 24.12 -2.57 -14.18
CA ARG A 667 23.78 -3.97 -13.85
C ARG A 667 22.32 -4.15 -13.42
N PHE A 668 21.70 -3.14 -12.77
CA PHE A 668 20.29 -3.20 -12.36
C PHE A 668 19.52 -1.88 -12.55
N VAL A 669 18.34 -1.99 -13.16
CA VAL A 669 17.38 -0.89 -13.33
C VAL A 669 16.08 -1.27 -12.64
N ILE A 670 15.62 -0.41 -11.73
CA ILE A 670 14.36 -0.57 -11.00
C ILE A 670 13.40 0.53 -11.45
N ASP A 671 12.38 0.13 -12.22
CA ASP A 671 11.30 1.00 -12.63
C ASP A 671 10.21 1.06 -11.56
N LYS A 672 9.87 2.29 -11.15
CA LYS A 672 8.73 2.60 -10.29
C LYS A 672 7.71 3.42 -11.08
N THR A 673 6.60 3.75 -10.42
CA THR A 673 5.49 4.50 -11.04
C THR A 673 5.93 5.86 -11.56
N ASN A 674 6.72 6.60 -10.78
CA ASN A 674 7.14 7.98 -11.02
C ASN A 674 8.64 8.11 -11.29
N SER A 675 9.46 7.18 -10.78
CA SER A 675 10.91 7.23 -10.89
C SER A 675 11.50 5.95 -11.50
N ARG A 676 12.71 6.08 -12.05
CA ARG A 676 13.62 4.97 -12.36
C ARG A 676 14.86 5.13 -11.49
N LEU A 677 15.18 4.08 -10.73
CA LEU A 677 16.41 3.99 -9.96
C LEU A 677 17.38 3.06 -10.69
N VAL A 678 18.61 3.52 -10.87
CA VAL A 678 19.71 2.72 -11.40
C VAL A 678 20.70 2.44 -10.27
N ILE A 679 21.11 1.17 -10.17
CA ILE A 679 22.05 0.70 -9.15
C ILE A 679 23.32 0.27 -9.87
N ASP A 680 24.39 1.01 -9.62
CA ASP A 680 25.69 0.82 -10.23
C ASP A 680 26.60 0.08 -9.25
N TRP A 681 26.74 -1.22 -9.45
CA TRP A 681 27.77 -1.99 -8.76
C TRP A 681 29.10 -1.80 -9.49
N PRO A 682 30.18 -1.44 -8.78
CA PRO A 682 31.48 -1.14 -9.39
C PRO A 682 32.23 -2.37 -9.89
#